data_AF-A0A9R1GHL9-F1
#
_entry.id   AF-A0A9R1GHL9-F1
#
_cell.length_a   1.000
_cell.length_b   1.000
_cell.length_c   1.000
_cell.angle_alpha   90.00
_cell.angle_beta   90.00
_cell.angle_gamma   90.00
#
_symmetry.space_group_name_H-M   'P 1'
#
loop_
_entity.id
_entity.type
_entity.pdbx_description
1 polymer ?
#
loop_
_entity_poly.entity_id
_entity_poly.type
_entity_poly.pdbx_seq_one_letter_code
_entity_poly.pdbx_strand_id
1 'polypeptide(L)'
;MKGVLTSILKQVGAQPPADTQAMTEEGLIHAISNFLDDKRYLVIIDDIWHREEWDIITKSFPQNNLASRIVITTHICIVKMQRPMVYLSLKKQKTRIASLPGYDLDNSKLCIRMNPIWAPELKRWLYGSSVGNFVAWMKPDTVGQGFNCDHPIVSMCGGVPLALLCMFSAMVMVLREQHEQLGVHVKASDVQDMIEKQVKQNGIQNTPGFQPLVHSLQLDYTNLPHHMLKTCLLYCSVYPENYPFRKNDLVMRWVAEGFTYKVDEAEEYFEELSERGLLMQHNHDSAYQLNPMMRNFLRRKSHEDNFITYSSDITWAYPYRIHRLCIDKHPGDDGAPEGVDPFSGLDWPQIRSLVVFKDAERLPIEKLERVRVLDLQFEKGLGNHHVMDICGLLRVKHLFGVNGLGISELPLEIARLHYLETLDVSGTRIRELPREIGRLKKLKNLYVSFNRRITELPREMGDLHHLEILCMSGTDITELPREIIGGLKKLKTLDLSYNKGLRELPREIGDLQHLETLDLSGIERMTNLPREIGKLQHLKTLKARCTRITKLPSEIGNLHNLETLDLMRSHMLTELPREIGNLQNLERLLLSSTAVVKLPREIGGLKKLEFLDLEDIFGRARALPWEASQLPKLEGVPKWVRQAWKNSDLVSCALAKEILSIEMLRSEGDAGG
;
A
#
# COMPACT_ATOMS: atom_id res chain seq x y z
N MET A 1 -4.29 25.29 22.21
CA MET A 1 -3.87 26.10 21.05
C MET A 1 -3.36 27.49 21.44
N LYS A 2 -4.10 28.28 22.23
CA LYS A 2 -3.68 29.59 22.80
C LYS A 2 -2.20 29.74 23.23
N GLY A 3 -1.60 28.75 23.90
CA GLY A 3 -0.20 28.78 24.34
C GLY A 3 0.81 28.86 23.18
N VAL A 4 0.58 28.13 22.09
CA VAL A 4 1.43 28.16 20.89
C VAL A 4 1.30 29.49 20.18
N LEU A 5 0.08 30.02 20.01
CA LEU A 5 -0.13 31.35 19.40
C LEU A 5 0.57 32.45 20.22
N THR A 6 0.53 32.35 21.55
CA THR A 6 1.26 33.28 22.44
C THR A 6 2.78 33.14 22.26
N SER A 7 3.29 31.92 22.07
CA SER A 7 4.72 31.68 21.78
C SER A 7 5.13 32.28 20.43
N ILE A 8 4.31 32.08 19.38
CA ILE A 8 4.53 32.67 18.06
C ILE A 8 4.58 34.20 18.17
N LEU A 9 3.58 34.81 18.82
CA LEU A 9 3.50 36.26 19.04
C LEU A 9 4.78 36.80 19.72
N LYS A 10 5.27 36.11 20.75
CA LYS A 10 6.52 36.46 21.44
C LYS A 10 7.75 36.34 20.54
N GLN A 11 7.84 35.27 19.74
CA GLN A 11 9.00 35.03 18.87
C GLN A 11 9.05 35.99 17.68
N VAL A 12 7.90 36.39 17.14
CA VAL A 12 7.84 37.41 16.08
C VAL A 12 8.04 38.83 16.61
N GLY A 13 7.96 39.03 17.94
CA GLY A 13 8.15 40.34 18.58
C GLY A 13 6.93 41.26 18.48
N ALA A 14 5.73 40.71 18.28
CA ALA A 14 4.50 41.48 18.24
C ALA A 14 4.00 41.81 19.66
N GLN A 15 3.39 42.99 19.83
CA GLN A 15 2.84 43.42 21.12
C GLN A 15 1.59 42.59 21.47
N PRO A 16 1.45 42.12 22.73
CA PRO A 16 0.22 41.49 23.18
C PRO A 16 -0.95 42.49 23.10
N PRO A 17 -2.17 42.03 22.76
CA PRO A 17 -3.32 42.91 22.67
C PRO A 17 -3.62 43.56 24.03
N ALA A 18 -3.97 44.86 23.99
CA ALA A 18 -3.95 45.75 25.16
C ALA A 18 -4.98 45.42 26.27
N ASP A 19 -6.00 44.61 25.96
CA ASP A 19 -7.06 44.23 26.91
C ASP A 19 -6.95 42.78 27.39
N THR A 20 -7.22 42.56 28.67
CA THR A 20 -7.26 41.22 29.30
C THR A 20 -8.38 40.33 28.74
N GLN A 21 -9.41 40.92 28.11
CA GLN A 21 -10.45 40.21 27.33
C GLN A 21 -10.01 39.88 25.88
N ALA A 22 -8.91 40.45 25.37
CA ALA A 22 -8.37 40.20 24.02
C ALA A 22 -7.36 39.04 23.96
N MET A 23 -7.18 38.32 25.07
CA MET A 23 -6.47 37.03 25.13
C MET A 23 -7.33 35.87 24.58
N THR A 24 -8.16 36.11 23.56
CA THR A 24 -8.84 35.05 22.80
C THR A 24 -7.92 34.53 21.70
N GLU A 25 -8.17 33.32 21.19
CA GLU A 25 -7.36 32.76 20.09
C GLU A 25 -7.44 33.63 18.84
N GLU A 26 -8.61 34.21 18.55
CA GLU A 26 -8.81 35.17 17.45
C GLU A 26 -8.03 36.46 17.64
N GLY A 27 -7.98 37.01 18.87
CA GLY A 27 -7.21 38.23 19.16
C GLY A 27 -5.70 38.02 18.94
N LEU A 28 -5.18 36.86 19.33
CA LEU A 28 -3.79 36.47 19.07
C LEU A 28 -3.51 36.27 17.58
N ILE A 29 -4.40 35.59 16.86
CA ILE A 29 -4.32 35.41 15.41
C ILE A 29 -4.25 36.78 14.70
N HIS A 30 -5.13 37.72 15.06
CA HIS A 30 -5.15 39.04 14.44
C HIS A 30 -3.87 39.84 14.72
N ALA A 31 -3.37 39.80 15.96
CA ALA A 31 -2.15 40.50 16.34
C ALA A 31 -0.91 39.97 15.57
N ILE A 32 -0.79 38.65 15.42
CA ILE A 32 0.27 38.03 14.63
C ILE A 32 0.12 38.40 13.15
N SER A 33 -1.10 38.28 12.61
CA SER A 33 -1.38 38.53 11.20
C SER A 33 -1.07 39.99 10.82
N ASN A 34 -1.54 40.96 11.60
CA ASN A 34 -1.28 42.38 11.36
C ASN A 34 0.22 42.72 11.43
N PHE A 35 0.97 42.07 12.31
CA PHE A 35 2.40 42.32 12.44
C PHE A 35 3.22 41.76 11.27
N LEU A 36 2.73 40.71 10.60
CA LEU A 36 3.43 39.99 9.53
C LEU A 36 3.00 40.40 8.12
N ASP A 37 1.94 41.19 7.97
CA ASP A 37 1.31 41.52 6.69
C ASP A 37 2.31 42.14 5.69
N ASP A 38 3.14 43.06 6.15
CA ASP A 38 4.13 43.80 5.35
C ASP A 38 5.55 43.22 5.43
N LYS A 39 5.74 42.02 6.01
CA LYS A 39 7.06 41.43 6.26
C LYS A 39 7.27 40.11 5.56
N ARG A 40 8.51 39.89 5.14
CA ARG A 40 8.99 38.56 4.74
C ARG A 40 9.27 37.74 5.99
N TYR A 41 8.62 36.58 6.13
CA TYR A 41 8.81 35.71 7.28
C TYR A 41 9.22 34.29 6.90
N LEU A 42 9.98 33.64 7.80
CA LEU A 42 10.23 32.20 7.80
C LEU A 42 9.75 31.66 9.14
N VAL A 43 8.74 30.80 9.12
CA VAL A 43 8.20 30.16 10.32
C VAL A 43 8.49 28.68 10.25
N ILE A 44 8.99 28.10 11.33
CA ILE A 44 9.16 26.66 11.47
C ILE A 44 8.23 26.19 12.57
N ILE A 45 7.30 25.30 12.26
CA ILE A 45 6.37 24.72 13.20
C ILE A 45 6.73 23.25 13.33
N ASP A 46 7.30 22.92 14.47
CA ASP A 46 7.73 21.56 14.75
C ASP A 46 6.56 20.76 15.36
N ASP A 47 6.39 19.54 14.87
CA ASP A 47 5.58 18.48 15.45
C ASP A 47 4.08 18.77 15.58
N ILE A 48 3.40 18.94 14.44
CA ILE A 48 1.93 19.06 14.40
C ILE A 48 1.29 17.67 14.44
N TRP A 49 0.37 17.45 15.39
CA TRP A 49 -0.27 16.15 15.65
C TRP A 49 -1.71 16.04 15.15
N HIS A 50 -2.39 17.18 14.94
CA HIS A 50 -3.79 17.22 14.51
C HIS A 50 -4.03 18.26 13.41
N ARG A 51 -5.00 18.00 12.52
CA ARG A 51 -5.32 18.91 11.41
C ARG A 51 -5.91 20.22 11.93
N GLU A 52 -6.75 20.12 12.93
CA GLU A 52 -7.46 21.25 13.54
C GLU A 52 -6.47 22.29 14.12
N GLU A 53 -5.33 21.83 14.63
CA GLU A 53 -4.26 22.70 15.12
C GLU A 53 -3.68 23.55 13.98
N TRP A 54 -3.39 22.93 12.84
CA TRP A 54 -2.90 23.62 11.66
C TRP A 54 -3.92 24.60 11.08
N ASP A 55 -5.20 24.22 11.02
CA ASP A 55 -6.27 25.09 10.54
C ASP A 55 -6.45 26.35 11.40
N ILE A 56 -6.11 26.29 12.68
CA ILE A 56 -6.10 27.46 13.57
C ILE A 56 -4.81 28.27 13.38
N ILE A 57 -3.65 27.62 13.38
CA ILE A 57 -2.34 28.26 13.27
C ILE A 57 -2.20 29.04 11.96
N THR A 58 -2.64 28.45 10.82
CA THR A 58 -2.56 29.07 9.48
C THR A 58 -3.27 30.41 9.36
N LYS A 59 -4.32 30.63 10.15
CA LYS A 59 -5.06 31.90 10.15
C LYS A 59 -4.20 33.07 10.62
N SER A 60 -3.12 32.79 11.35
CA SER A 60 -2.18 33.80 11.87
C SER A 60 -1.23 34.34 10.80
N PHE A 61 -1.10 33.67 9.65
CA PHE A 61 -0.09 33.97 8.65
C PHE A 61 -0.73 34.56 7.37
N PRO A 62 -0.54 35.86 7.09
CA PRO A 62 -1.11 36.51 5.91
C PRO A 62 -0.38 36.08 4.64
N GLN A 63 -1.11 35.95 3.53
CA GLN A 63 -0.50 35.75 2.22
C GLN A 63 0.09 37.08 1.74
N ASN A 64 1.39 37.07 1.45
CA ASN A 64 2.07 38.22 0.87
C ASN A 64 3.01 37.81 -0.26
N ASN A 65 3.31 38.75 -1.16
CA ASN A 65 4.18 38.52 -2.32
C ASN A 65 5.68 38.64 -1.97
N LEU A 66 6.02 38.55 -0.68
CA LEU A 66 7.38 38.78 -0.18
C LEU A 66 8.23 37.50 -0.10
N ALA A 67 7.79 36.41 -0.74
CA ALA A 67 8.44 35.10 -0.69
C ALA A 67 8.63 34.57 0.75
N SER A 68 7.62 34.77 1.58
CA SER A 68 7.51 34.18 2.92
C SER A 68 7.38 32.65 2.84
N ARG A 69 7.86 31.94 3.87
CA ARG A 69 7.88 30.48 3.91
C ARG A 69 7.46 29.96 5.27
N ILE A 70 6.72 28.85 5.28
CA ILE A 70 6.38 28.12 6.51
C ILE A 70 6.81 26.67 6.32
N VAL A 71 7.68 26.20 7.21
CA VAL A 71 8.13 24.82 7.25
C VAL A 71 7.42 24.14 8.41
N ILE A 72 6.87 22.95 8.16
CA ILE A 72 6.17 22.15 9.17
C ILE A 72 6.83 20.77 9.22
N THR A 73 6.94 20.22 10.42
CA THR A 73 7.16 18.78 10.61
C THR A 73 5.89 18.18 11.23
N THR A 74 5.49 17.01 10.75
CA THR A 74 4.26 16.35 11.20
C THR A 74 4.32 14.86 10.93
N HIS A 75 3.58 14.11 11.74
CA HIS A 75 3.29 12.69 11.55
C HIS A 75 2.00 12.45 10.74
N ILE A 76 1.33 13.49 10.19
CA ILE A 76 0.10 13.35 9.39
C ILE A 76 0.38 13.64 7.91
N CYS A 77 -0.40 13.04 7.00
CA CYS A 77 -0.35 13.37 5.58
C CYS A 77 -0.78 14.81 5.29
N ILE A 78 0.15 15.57 4.71
CA ILE A 78 0.02 17.02 4.44
C ILE A 78 -0.96 17.30 3.29
N VAL A 79 -1.22 16.35 2.39
CA VAL A 79 -2.11 16.53 1.22
C VAL A 79 -3.56 16.83 1.63
N LYS A 80 -3.95 16.46 2.85
CA LYS A 80 -5.28 16.73 3.40
C LYS A 80 -5.37 18.02 4.24
N MET A 81 -4.29 18.79 4.38
CA MET A 81 -4.29 20.09 5.06
C MET A 81 -4.77 21.20 4.11
N GLN A 82 -5.78 22.00 4.50
CA GLN A 82 -6.30 23.08 3.68
C GLN A 82 -5.35 24.31 3.73
N ARG A 83 -4.35 24.36 2.84
CA ARG A 83 -3.68 25.55 2.24
C ARG A 83 -2.27 25.20 1.73
N PRO A 84 -1.90 25.56 0.49
CA PRO A 84 -0.60 25.21 -0.09
C PRO A 84 0.52 26.16 0.41
N MET A 85 1.60 25.63 1.02
CA MET A 85 2.83 26.39 1.27
C MET A 85 4.09 25.52 1.14
N VAL A 86 5.26 26.14 0.92
CA VAL A 86 6.53 25.47 0.61
C VAL A 86 7.10 24.70 1.81
N TYR A 87 7.16 23.36 1.75
CA TYR A 87 7.73 22.53 2.82
C TYR A 87 9.17 22.06 2.47
N LEU A 88 10.05 22.00 3.47
CA LEU A 88 11.44 21.52 3.33
C LEU A 88 11.85 20.71 4.56
N SER A 89 12.30 19.47 4.35
CA SER A 89 13.18 18.73 5.26
C SER A 89 14.53 18.49 4.55
N LEU A 90 15.65 18.69 5.26
CA LEU A 90 16.98 18.95 4.69
C LEU A 90 17.89 17.72 4.53
N LYS A 91 18.39 17.50 3.30
CA LYS A 91 19.82 17.48 2.84
C LYS A 91 19.83 17.03 1.36
N LYS A 92 20.62 17.54 0.39
CA LYS A 92 21.92 18.25 0.36
C LYS A 92 22.01 19.14 -0.90
N GLN A 93 22.93 20.09 -0.85
CA GLN A 93 23.27 21.15 -1.83
C GLN A 93 23.46 20.71 -3.30
N LYS A 94 22.79 21.42 -4.22
CA LYS A 94 23.35 22.29 -5.29
C LYS A 94 22.38 22.34 -6.47
N THR A 95 21.53 23.37 -6.52
CA THR A 95 21.15 24.01 -7.80
C THR A 95 20.49 25.35 -7.51
N ARG A 96 20.97 26.39 -8.19
CA ARG A 96 20.42 27.75 -8.18
C ARG A 96 18.96 27.69 -8.66
N ILE A 97 18.02 28.16 -7.84
CA ILE A 97 16.65 28.41 -8.28
C ILE A 97 16.64 29.78 -8.95
N ALA A 98 16.60 29.79 -10.28
CA ALA A 98 16.25 30.96 -11.05
C ALA A 98 14.74 31.23 -10.90
N SER A 99 14.40 32.48 -10.67
CA SER A 99 13.04 33.01 -10.56
C SER A 99 12.25 32.86 -11.86
N LEU A 100 11.04 32.31 -11.82
CA LEU A 100 9.99 32.56 -12.83
C LEU A 100 8.59 32.57 -12.16
N PRO A 101 7.68 33.47 -12.58
CA PRO A 101 6.38 33.69 -11.94
C PRO A 101 5.24 32.89 -12.59
N GLY A 102 4.26 32.52 -11.76
CA GLY A 102 2.88 32.19 -12.15
C GLY A 102 2.64 30.76 -12.61
N TYR A 103 2.34 29.84 -11.69
CA TYR A 103 1.60 28.59 -11.97
C TYR A 103 0.93 28.07 -10.70
N ASP A 104 -0.29 27.55 -10.88
CA ASP A 104 -1.01 26.68 -9.94
C ASP A 104 -0.06 25.64 -9.34
N LEU A 105 0.07 25.65 -8.01
CA LEU A 105 0.96 24.78 -7.26
C LEU A 105 0.31 23.40 -7.10
N ASP A 106 0.79 22.47 -7.93
CA ASP A 106 0.71 21.03 -7.73
C ASP A 106 1.35 20.68 -6.36
N ASN A 107 0.50 20.49 -5.34
CA ASN A 107 0.88 20.33 -3.92
C ASN A 107 1.79 19.13 -3.63
N SER A 108 1.82 18.16 -4.54
CA SER A 108 2.66 16.96 -4.45
C SER A 108 4.16 17.27 -4.48
N LYS A 109 4.58 18.38 -5.10
CA LYS A 109 5.99 18.74 -5.33
C LYS A 109 6.69 19.44 -4.16
N LEU A 110 5.93 19.83 -3.14
CA LEU A 110 6.46 20.54 -1.96
C LEU A 110 6.58 19.65 -0.72
N CYS A 111 6.08 18.41 -0.74
CA CYS A 111 6.21 17.46 0.35
C CYS A 111 7.55 16.70 0.28
N ILE A 112 8.26 16.59 1.40
CA ILE A 112 9.51 15.80 1.50
C ILE A 112 9.32 14.70 2.54
N ARG A 113 9.13 13.46 2.07
CA ARG A 113 9.09 12.27 2.94
C ARG A 113 10.52 11.89 3.33
N MET A 114 10.80 11.83 4.63
CA MET A 114 12.10 11.36 5.11
C MET A 114 12.17 9.83 4.96
N ASN A 115 13.13 9.37 4.15
CA ASN A 115 13.35 7.95 3.96
C ASN A 115 14.30 7.40 5.05
N PRO A 116 14.14 6.12 5.44
CA PRO A 116 15.07 5.48 6.35
C PRO A 116 16.49 5.44 5.78
N ILE A 117 17.49 5.44 6.66
CA ILE A 117 18.91 5.35 6.28
C ILE A 117 19.27 3.88 6.09
N TRP A 118 19.43 3.45 4.85
CA TRP A 118 19.76 2.05 4.51
C TRP A 118 21.27 1.81 4.43
N ALA A 119 21.68 0.53 4.41
CA ALA A 119 23.06 0.08 4.61
C ALA A 119 24.18 0.88 3.87
N PRO A 120 24.04 1.29 2.59
CA PRO A 120 25.08 2.08 1.91
C PRO A 120 25.24 3.50 2.50
N GLU A 121 24.12 4.13 2.85
CA GLU A 121 24.06 5.46 3.45
C GLU A 121 24.40 5.41 4.93
N LEU A 122 24.04 4.32 5.60
CA LEU A 122 24.40 4.04 6.99
C LEU A 122 25.91 3.90 7.15
N LYS A 123 26.60 3.16 6.27
CA LYS A 123 28.07 3.11 6.26
C LYS A 123 28.66 4.50 6.09
N ARG A 124 28.11 5.32 5.19
CA ARG A 124 28.57 6.71 5.01
C ARG A 124 28.25 7.61 6.21
N TRP A 125 27.15 7.36 6.91
CA TRP A 125 26.72 8.09 8.09
C TRP A 125 27.57 7.73 9.31
N LEU A 126 27.87 6.45 9.51
CA LEU A 126 28.72 5.92 10.59
C LEU A 126 30.20 6.28 10.40
N TYR A 127 30.72 6.17 9.18
CA TYR A 127 32.15 6.36 8.87
C TYR A 127 32.47 7.72 8.22
N GLY A 128 31.50 8.63 8.12
CA GLY A 128 31.66 9.94 7.47
C GLY A 128 32.19 11.04 8.39
N SER A 129 33.07 11.91 7.86
CA SER A 129 33.71 13.03 8.59
C SER A 129 32.79 14.17 9.06
N SER A 130 31.48 14.08 8.81
CA SER A 130 30.50 15.17 9.06
C SER A 130 29.59 14.93 10.26
N VAL A 131 29.66 13.75 10.89
CA VAL A 131 29.07 13.48 12.21
C VAL A 131 30.22 13.33 13.20
N GLY A 132 30.98 14.41 13.37
CA GLY A 132 32.02 14.49 14.38
C GLY A 132 31.41 14.22 15.77
N ASN A 133 32.02 13.28 16.50
CA ASN A 133 31.81 12.92 17.91
C ASN A 133 30.98 11.69 18.29
N PHE A 134 30.32 10.95 17.39
CA PHE A 134 29.65 9.71 17.83
C PHE A 134 30.63 8.53 17.97
N VAL A 135 31.51 8.37 16.98
CA VAL A 135 32.66 7.42 16.99
C VAL A 135 33.73 7.83 18.01
N ALA A 136 33.67 9.03 18.58
CA ALA A 136 34.57 9.47 19.66
C ALA A 136 34.02 9.12 21.06
N TRP A 137 32.70 8.88 21.20
CA TRP A 137 32.05 8.47 22.46
C TRP A 137 32.06 6.95 22.67
N MET A 138 31.94 6.19 21.59
CA MET A 138 32.35 4.79 21.58
C MET A 138 33.88 4.77 21.43
N LYS A 139 34.63 4.28 22.42
CA LYS A 139 36.10 4.18 22.28
C LYS A 139 36.46 3.51 20.94
N PRO A 140 37.57 3.91 20.27
CA PRO A 140 37.99 3.37 18.98
C PRO A 140 37.98 1.83 18.88
N ASP A 141 38.14 1.15 20.02
CA ASP A 141 38.18 -0.30 20.14
C ASP A 141 36.82 -1.00 19.89
N THR A 142 35.70 -0.28 19.84
CA THR A 142 34.33 -0.88 19.76
C THR A 142 33.65 -0.77 18.39
N VAL A 143 33.94 0.27 17.59
CA VAL A 143 33.33 0.45 16.26
C VAL A 143 34.24 -0.06 15.14
N GLY A 144 35.54 -0.28 15.43
CA GLY A 144 36.53 -0.73 14.46
C GLY A 144 36.80 -2.25 14.45
N GLN A 145 36.60 -2.95 15.57
CA GLN A 145 36.77 -4.41 15.65
C GLN A 145 35.43 -5.10 15.92
N GLY A 146 34.81 -5.63 14.87
CA GLY A 146 33.72 -6.60 15.00
C GLY A 146 32.29 -6.06 15.03
N PHE A 147 32.02 -4.77 14.84
CA PHE A 147 30.64 -4.29 14.63
C PHE A 147 30.14 -4.76 13.25
N ASN A 148 29.05 -5.54 13.25
CA ASN A 148 28.46 -6.04 12.03
C ASN A 148 27.30 -5.12 11.60
N CYS A 149 27.46 -4.42 10.48
CA CYS A 149 26.41 -3.55 9.92
C CYS A 149 25.24 -4.33 9.32
N ASP A 150 25.45 -5.61 9.00
CA ASP A 150 24.46 -6.50 8.41
C ASP A 150 23.81 -7.40 9.49
N HIS A 151 24.06 -7.10 10.78
CA HIS A 151 23.50 -7.83 11.92
C HIS A 151 21.97 -7.65 12.01
N PRO A 152 21.21 -8.69 12.42
CA PRO A 152 19.75 -8.57 12.51
C PRO A 152 19.27 -7.42 13.41
N ILE A 153 19.90 -7.13 14.56
CA ILE A 153 19.55 -5.95 15.37
C ILE A 153 19.66 -4.60 14.64
N VAL A 154 20.60 -4.46 13.69
CA VAL A 154 20.73 -3.26 12.84
C VAL A 154 19.59 -3.23 11.82
N SER A 155 19.25 -4.39 11.25
CA SER A 155 18.08 -4.55 10.37
C SER A 155 16.77 -4.23 11.10
N MET A 156 16.61 -4.66 12.36
CA MET A 156 15.44 -4.35 13.19
C MET A 156 15.25 -2.84 13.37
N CYS A 157 16.34 -2.06 13.40
CA CYS A 157 16.26 -0.58 13.47
C CYS A 157 15.65 0.03 12.21
N GLY A 158 15.54 -0.72 11.10
CA GLY A 158 14.82 -0.31 9.90
C GLY A 158 15.32 0.99 9.29
N GLY A 159 16.59 1.36 9.52
CA GLY A 159 17.18 2.62 9.10
C GLY A 159 16.68 3.86 9.85
N VAL A 160 15.97 3.70 10.97
CA VAL A 160 15.49 4.82 11.80
C VAL A 160 16.65 5.36 12.66
N PRO A 161 17.05 6.64 12.52
CA PRO A 161 18.21 7.19 13.23
C PRO A 161 18.08 7.08 14.76
N LEU A 162 16.89 7.36 15.31
CA LEU A 162 16.65 7.24 16.74
C LEU A 162 16.82 5.81 17.25
N ALA A 163 16.35 4.81 16.49
CA ALA A 163 16.50 3.41 16.86
C ALA A 163 17.96 2.97 16.88
N LEU A 164 18.75 3.43 15.89
CA LEU A 164 20.19 3.19 15.86
C LEU A 164 20.91 3.82 17.05
N LEU A 165 20.56 5.06 17.41
CA LEU A 165 21.13 5.74 18.59
C LEU A 165 20.80 4.98 19.89
N CYS A 166 19.56 4.51 20.04
CA CYS A 166 19.14 3.69 21.16
C CYS A 166 19.89 2.35 21.23
N MET A 167 20.08 1.67 20.09
CA MET A 167 20.88 0.45 20.00
C MET A 167 22.33 0.71 20.44
N PHE A 168 22.97 1.78 19.96
CA PHE A 168 24.32 2.13 20.41
C PHE A 168 24.39 2.45 21.91
N SER A 169 23.39 3.15 22.44
CA SER A 169 23.28 3.39 23.88
C SER A 169 23.20 2.08 24.66
N ALA A 170 22.40 1.13 24.20
CA ALA A 170 22.29 -0.20 24.81
C ALA A 170 23.62 -0.96 24.76
N MET A 171 24.34 -0.89 23.63
CA MET A 171 25.66 -1.53 23.48
C MET A 171 26.66 -0.98 24.50
N VAL A 172 26.70 0.34 24.68
CA VAL A 172 27.59 0.99 25.66
C VAL A 172 27.26 0.54 27.09
N MET A 173 25.98 0.36 27.43
CA MET A 173 25.57 -0.11 28.74
C MET A 173 26.02 -1.56 29.00
N VAL A 174 25.75 -2.47 28.06
CA VAL A 174 26.17 -3.89 28.16
C VAL A 174 27.70 -3.99 28.25
N LEU A 175 28.43 -3.23 27.44
CA LEU A 175 29.90 -3.23 27.47
C LEU A 175 30.45 -2.77 28.82
N ARG A 176 29.84 -1.76 29.46
CA ARG A 176 30.25 -1.31 30.80
C ARG A 176 29.96 -2.37 31.85
N GLU A 177 28.78 -2.97 31.82
CA GLU A 177 28.39 -4.01 32.77
C GLU A 177 29.32 -5.23 32.68
N GLN A 178 29.62 -5.71 31.46
CA GLN A 178 30.52 -6.85 31.27
C GLN A 178 31.96 -6.54 31.68
N HIS A 179 32.44 -5.32 31.43
CA HIS A 179 33.76 -4.89 31.88
C HIS A 179 33.84 -4.77 33.41
N GLU A 180 32.79 -4.27 34.06
CA GLU A 180 32.72 -4.11 35.52
C GLU A 180 32.55 -5.45 36.26
N GLN A 181 31.80 -6.41 35.70
CA GLN A 181 31.49 -7.69 36.36
C GLN A 181 32.52 -8.80 36.07
N LEU A 182 33.05 -8.89 34.85
CA LEU A 182 33.87 -10.02 34.41
C LEU A 182 35.30 -9.62 34.03
N GLY A 183 35.60 -8.33 33.85
CA GLY A 183 36.92 -7.85 33.43
C GLY A 183 37.33 -8.33 32.03
N VAL A 184 36.38 -8.81 31.22
CA VAL A 184 36.62 -9.37 29.88
C VAL A 184 36.24 -8.34 28.81
N HIS A 185 37.11 -8.17 27.80
CA HIS A 185 36.76 -7.46 26.57
C HIS A 185 35.87 -8.35 25.69
N VAL A 186 34.62 -7.92 25.47
CA VAL A 186 33.65 -8.61 24.61
C VAL A 186 33.65 -7.97 23.22
N LYS A 187 33.53 -8.77 22.16
CA LYS A 187 33.44 -8.25 20.79
C LYS A 187 32.11 -7.53 20.57
N ALA A 188 32.10 -6.54 19.69
CA ALA A 188 30.88 -5.80 19.37
C ALA A 188 29.77 -6.69 18.77
N SER A 189 30.12 -7.69 17.95
CA SER A 189 29.17 -8.67 17.41
C SER A 189 28.44 -9.44 18.51
N ASP A 190 29.16 -9.87 19.53
CA ASP A 190 28.58 -10.69 20.61
C ASP A 190 27.64 -9.83 21.47
N VAL A 191 27.96 -8.54 21.64
CA VAL A 191 27.06 -7.56 22.29
C VAL A 191 25.83 -7.29 21.42
N GLN A 192 25.96 -7.26 20.10
CA GLN A 192 24.81 -7.16 19.19
C GLN A 192 23.89 -8.38 19.32
N ASP A 193 24.44 -9.59 19.42
CA ASP A 193 23.68 -10.83 19.67
C ASP A 193 22.95 -10.78 21.03
N MET A 194 23.61 -10.31 22.08
CA MET A 194 23.01 -10.15 23.40
C MET A 194 21.82 -9.17 23.38
N ILE A 195 21.98 -8.02 22.73
CA ILE A 195 20.90 -7.02 22.62
C ILE A 195 19.77 -7.55 21.75
N GLU A 196 20.08 -8.19 20.63
CA GLU A 196 19.08 -8.83 19.78
C GLU A 196 18.23 -9.82 20.57
N LYS A 197 18.89 -10.68 21.35
CA LYS A 197 18.21 -11.65 22.23
C LYS A 197 17.36 -10.94 23.28
N GLN A 198 17.87 -9.90 23.94
CA GLN A 198 17.11 -9.13 24.92
C GLN A 198 15.88 -8.44 24.30
N VAL A 199 16.02 -7.82 23.12
CA VAL A 199 14.92 -7.16 22.43
C VAL A 199 13.88 -8.19 22.00
N LYS A 200 14.29 -9.34 21.47
CA LYS A 200 13.39 -10.43 21.08
C LYS A 200 12.65 -11.04 22.27
N GLN A 201 13.31 -11.21 23.42
CA GLN A 201 12.75 -11.86 24.61
C GLN A 201 11.92 -10.91 25.48
N ASN A 202 12.43 -9.71 25.75
CA ASN A 202 11.86 -8.79 26.73
C ASN A 202 11.13 -7.59 26.10
N GLY A 203 11.24 -7.42 24.78
CA GLY A 203 10.75 -6.26 24.04
C GLY A 203 11.60 -5.02 24.26
N ILE A 204 11.54 -4.07 23.32
CA ILE A 204 12.29 -2.79 23.42
C ILE A 204 11.94 -1.99 24.68
N GLN A 205 10.74 -2.18 25.26
CA GLN A 205 10.31 -1.46 26.47
C GLN A 205 11.12 -1.84 27.72
N ASN A 206 11.69 -3.05 27.76
CA ASN A 206 12.50 -3.54 28.88
C ASN A 206 14.00 -3.58 28.57
N THR A 207 14.41 -3.19 27.37
CA THR A 207 15.83 -3.17 26.99
C THR A 207 16.45 -1.82 27.39
N PRO A 208 17.45 -1.79 28.29
CA PRO A 208 18.13 -0.55 28.65
C PRO A 208 18.73 0.13 27.41
N GLY A 209 18.58 1.45 27.28
CA GLY A 209 19.03 2.24 26.14
C GLY A 209 17.94 2.59 25.13
N PHE A 210 16.83 1.84 25.11
CA PHE A 210 15.71 2.05 24.18
C PHE A 210 14.60 2.99 24.69
N GLN A 211 14.72 3.53 25.90
CA GLN A 211 13.70 4.38 26.53
C GLN A 211 13.28 5.59 25.67
N PRO A 212 14.19 6.33 25.00
CA PRO A 212 13.79 7.44 24.12
C PRO A 212 12.92 6.99 22.96
N LEU A 213 13.27 5.86 22.32
CA LEU A 213 12.50 5.30 21.22
C LEU A 213 11.13 4.80 21.70
N VAL A 214 11.09 4.12 22.84
CA VAL A 214 9.84 3.62 23.45
C VAL A 214 8.90 4.78 23.76
N HIS A 215 9.40 5.89 24.29
CA HIS A 215 8.59 7.07 24.55
C HIS A 215 8.03 7.66 23.25
N SER A 216 8.85 7.79 22.20
CA SER A 216 8.39 8.27 20.89
C SER A 216 7.29 7.38 20.30
N LEU A 217 7.50 6.07 20.25
CA LEU A 217 6.51 5.12 19.72
C LEU A 217 5.24 5.05 20.58
N GLN A 218 5.39 5.21 21.90
CA GLN A 218 4.27 5.27 22.82
C GLN A 218 3.40 6.51 22.57
N LEU A 219 4.01 7.67 22.27
CA LEU A 219 3.29 8.89 21.90
C LEU A 219 2.50 8.70 20.60
N ASP A 220 3.15 8.16 19.57
CA ASP A 220 2.50 7.81 18.29
C ASP A 220 1.29 6.90 18.49
N TYR A 221 1.44 5.88 19.34
CA TYR A 221 0.36 4.95 19.67
C TYR A 221 -0.76 5.60 20.49
N THR A 222 -0.43 6.44 21.47
CA THR A 222 -1.45 7.09 22.32
C THR A 222 -2.29 8.10 21.56
N ASN A 223 -1.68 8.83 20.63
CA ASN A 223 -2.31 9.91 19.86
C ASN A 223 -3.11 9.42 18.64
N LEU A 224 -3.28 8.11 18.46
CA LEU A 224 -4.22 7.57 17.48
C LEU A 224 -5.66 8.00 17.84
N PRO A 225 -6.40 8.61 16.89
CA PRO A 225 -7.63 9.37 17.17
C PRO A 225 -8.80 8.51 17.65
N HIS A 226 -8.85 7.23 17.27
CA HIS A 226 -9.91 6.32 17.65
C HIS A 226 -9.36 5.01 18.19
N HIS A 227 -10.06 4.45 19.19
CA HIS A 227 -9.70 3.17 19.79
C HIS A 227 -9.64 2.02 18.77
N MET A 228 -10.47 2.07 17.71
CA MET A 228 -10.45 1.06 16.66
C MET A 228 -9.17 1.10 15.81
N LEU A 229 -8.57 2.27 15.57
CA LEU A 229 -7.25 2.34 14.89
C LEU A 229 -6.17 1.65 15.73
N LYS A 230 -6.22 1.79 17.06
CA LYS A 230 -5.28 1.11 17.97
C LYS A 230 -5.43 -0.41 17.85
N THR A 231 -6.66 -0.91 17.84
CA THR A 231 -6.94 -2.35 17.63
C THR A 231 -6.51 -2.83 16.24
N CYS A 232 -6.75 -2.03 15.19
CA CYS A 232 -6.32 -2.33 13.83
C CYS A 232 -4.79 -2.42 13.73
N LEU A 233 -4.08 -1.46 14.33
CA LEU A 233 -2.63 -1.45 14.40
C LEU A 233 -2.07 -2.63 15.21
N LEU A 234 -2.68 -2.95 16.36
CA LEU A 234 -2.32 -4.14 17.13
C LEU A 234 -2.49 -5.41 16.31
N TYR A 235 -3.57 -5.53 15.52
CA TYR A 235 -3.78 -6.68 14.65
C TYR A 235 -2.66 -6.84 13.61
N CYS A 236 -2.00 -5.77 13.18
CA CYS A 236 -0.83 -5.87 12.29
C CYS A 236 0.35 -6.63 12.91
N SER A 237 0.43 -6.79 14.23
CA SER A 237 1.49 -7.57 14.88
C SER A 237 1.40 -9.09 14.59
N VAL A 238 0.27 -9.54 14.04
CA VAL A 238 0.08 -10.91 13.52
C VAL A 238 1.06 -11.19 12.38
N TYR A 239 1.50 -10.20 11.60
CA TYR A 239 2.41 -10.48 10.49
C TYR A 239 3.84 -10.82 10.97
N PRO A 240 4.50 -11.81 10.35
CA PRO A 240 5.89 -12.12 10.61
C PRO A 240 6.81 -10.93 10.32
N GLU A 241 8.04 -10.99 10.81
CA GLU A 241 9.02 -9.95 10.57
C GLU A 241 9.30 -9.78 9.06
N ASN A 242 9.26 -8.54 8.58
CA ASN A 242 9.46 -8.18 7.17
C ASN A 242 8.47 -8.85 6.19
N TYR A 243 7.33 -9.34 6.68
CA TYR A 243 6.33 -9.96 5.81
C TYR A 243 5.53 -8.88 5.05
N PRO A 244 5.58 -8.87 3.70
CA PRO A 244 4.78 -7.95 2.91
C PRO A 244 3.33 -8.42 2.84
N PHE A 245 2.38 -7.52 3.02
CA PHE A 245 0.94 -7.79 2.91
C PHE A 245 0.26 -6.75 2.02
N ARG A 246 -0.88 -7.13 1.43
CA ARG A 246 -1.67 -6.22 0.60
C ARG A 246 -2.67 -5.46 1.48
N LYS A 247 -2.97 -4.21 1.10
CA LYS A 247 -3.97 -3.36 1.77
C LYS A 247 -5.31 -4.09 1.92
N ASN A 248 -5.86 -4.59 0.81
CA ASN A 248 -7.20 -5.18 0.78
C ASN A 248 -7.33 -6.38 1.72
N ASP A 249 -6.30 -7.22 1.79
CA ASP A 249 -6.31 -8.41 2.65
C ASP A 249 -6.41 -7.99 4.14
N LEU A 250 -5.64 -7.00 4.56
CA LEU A 250 -5.66 -6.49 5.93
C LEU A 250 -6.98 -5.77 6.27
N VAL A 251 -7.47 -4.93 5.37
CA VAL A 251 -8.76 -4.22 5.50
C VAL A 251 -9.90 -5.23 5.70
N MET A 252 -9.93 -6.29 4.89
CA MET A 252 -10.94 -7.33 5.01
C MET A 252 -10.83 -8.10 6.33
N ARG A 253 -9.62 -8.38 6.82
CA ARG A 253 -9.43 -9.00 8.14
C ARG A 253 -9.94 -8.12 9.29
N TRP A 254 -9.78 -6.79 9.22
CA TRP A 254 -10.34 -5.89 10.24
C TRP A 254 -11.86 -5.86 10.23
N VAL A 255 -12.48 -5.87 9.05
CA VAL A 255 -13.94 -5.98 8.91
C VAL A 255 -14.45 -7.31 9.46
N ALA A 256 -13.74 -8.40 9.18
CA ALA A 256 -14.06 -9.74 9.65
C ALA A 256 -14.08 -9.87 11.17
N GLU A 257 -13.05 -9.31 11.81
CA GLU A 257 -12.92 -9.23 13.26
C GLU A 257 -14.02 -8.38 13.89
N GLY A 258 -14.59 -7.45 13.11
CA GLY A 258 -15.60 -6.50 13.54
C GLY A 258 -15.00 -5.25 14.17
N PHE A 259 -13.77 -4.88 13.81
CA PHE A 259 -13.18 -3.59 14.20
C PHE A 259 -13.90 -2.42 13.52
N THR A 260 -14.44 -2.67 12.32
CA THR A 260 -15.41 -1.84 11.63
C THR A 260 -16.36 -2.75 10.83
N TYR A 261 -17.50 -2.21 10.41
CA TYR A 261 -18.51 -2.91 9.62
C TYR A 261 -18.52 -2.50 8.15
N LYS A 262 -17.78 -1.45 7.78
CA LYS A 262 -17.70 -0.93 6.41
C LYS A 262 -16.27 -1.03 5.90
N VAL A 263 -16.12 -1.49 4.66
CA VAL A 263 -14.82 -1.58 3.97
C VAL A 263 -14.23 -0.18 3.80
N ASP A 264 -15.03 0.81 3.39
CA ASP A 264 -14.58 2.19 3.20
C ASP A 264 -13.97 2.79 4.49
N GLU A 265 -14.59 2.55 5.66
CA GLU A 265 -14.06 2.98 6.96
C GLU A 265 -12.75 2.25 7.30
N ALA A 266 -12.65 0.94 7.01
CA ALA A 266 -11.41 0.18 7.22
C ALA A 266 -10.28 0.66 6.30
N GLU A 267 -10.60 1.06 5.06
CA GLU A 267 -9.63 1.65 4.14
C GLU A 267 -9.15 3.01 4.64
N GLU A 268 -10.04 3.86 5.16
CA GLU A 268 -9.66 5.13 5.80
C GLU A 268 -8.70 4.90 6.98
N TYR A 269 -8.97 3.89 7.83
CA TYR A 269 -8.07 3.52 8.92
C TYR A 269 -6.71 3.05 8.41
N PHE A 270 -6.70 2.25 7.33
CA PHE A 270 -5.46 1.79 6.72
C PHE A 270 -4.63 2.97 6.20
N GLU A 271 -5.27 3.87 5.45
CA GLU A 271 -4.61 5.06 4.91
C GLU A 271 -4.05 5.91 6.05
N GLU A 272 -4.80 6.14 7.12
CA GLU A 272 -4.29 6.92 8.25
C GLU A 272 -3.07 6.27 8.93
N LEU A 273 -3.06 4.93 9.11
CA LEU A 273 -1.88 4.24 9.65
C LEU A 273 -0.68 4.31 8.69
N SER A 274 -0.90 4.25 7.37
CA SER A 274 0.18 4.37 6.39
C SER A 274 0.72 5.80 6.28
N GLU A 275 -0.17 6.79 6.32
CA GLU A 275 0.13 8.21 6.33
C GLU A 275 0.97 8.59 7.56
N ARG A 276 0.69 7.98 8.72
CA ARG A 276 1.49 8.12 9.95
C ARG A 276 2.84 7.40 9.92
N GLY A 277 3.18 6.73 8.81
CA GLY A 277 4.44 5.99 8.65
C GLY A 277 4.53 4.71 9.49
N LEU A 278 3.40 4.28 10.09
CA LEU A 278 3.32 3.04 10.85
C LEU A 278 3.28 1.82 9.92
N LEU A 279 2.65 1.98 8.76
CA LEU A 279 2.68 1.02 7.65
C LEU A 279 3.54 1.58 6.50
N MET A 280 4.61 0.88 6.17
CA MET A 280 5.55 1.28 5.13
C MET A 280 5.22 0.58 3.82
N GLN A 281 5.16 1.32 2.71
CA GLN A 281 4.97 0.74 1.39
C GLN A 281 6.28 0.10 0.90
N HIS A 282 6.19 -1.13 0.39
CA HIS A 282 7.29 -1.84 -0.25
C HIS A 282 7.34 -1.45 -1.73
N ASN A 283 8.53 -1.17 -2.26
CA ASN A 283 8.71 -0.59 -3.60
C ASN A 283 7.96 -1.36 -4.71
N HIS A 284 7.29 -0.60 -5.59
CA HIS A 284 6.63 -0.97 -6.85
C HIS A 284 5.42 -1.93 -6.85
N ASP A 285 5.22 -2.78 -5.83
CA ASP A 285 4.19 -3.85 -5.88
C ASP A 285 2.91 -3.58 -5.08
N SER A 286 2.65 -2.34 -4.65
CA SER A 286 1.49 -1.98 -3.79
C SER A 286 1.38 -2.81 -2.50
N ALA A 287 2.47 -3.47 -2.10
CA ALA A 287 2.56 -4.21 -0.86
C ALA A 287 3.02 -3.29 0.28
N TYR A 288 2.63 -3.64 1.50
CA TYR A 288 2.94 -2.89 2.72
C TYR A 288 3.59 -3.80 3.74
N GLN A 289 4.32 -3.21 4.67
CA GLN A 289 4.90 -3.88 5.82
C GLN A 289 4.72 -3.01 7.06
N LEU A 290 4.55 -3.65 8.22
CA LEU A 290 4.54 -2.94 9.49
C LEU A 290 5.96 -2.40 9.76
N ASN A 291 6.07 -1.15 10.21
CA ASN A 291 7.36 -0.58 10.60
C ASN A 291 8.06 -1.52 11.62
N PRO A 292 9.30 -1.99 11.38
CA PRO A 292 9.96 -2.97 12.24
C PRO A 292 10.07 -2.56 13.71
N MET A 293 10.30 -1.28 13.99
CA MET A 293 10.38 -0.78 15.36
C MET A 293 9.00 -0.67 16.01
N MET A 294 7.98 -0.25 15.24
CA MET A 294 6.59 -0.32 15.71
C MET A 294 6.15 -1.76 15.96
N ARG A 295 6.56 -2.73 15.14
CA ARG A 295 6.30 -4.16 15.36
C ARG A 295 6.86 -4.64 16.70
N ASN A 296 8.13 -4.33 16.98
CA ASN A 296 8.76 -4.68 18.26
C ASN A 296 8.09 -4.01 19.46
N PHE A 297 7.63 -2.76 19.30
CA PHE A 297 6.81 -2.10 20.29
C PHE A 297 5.46 -2.82 20.51
N LEU A 298 4.73 -3.08 19.44
CA LEU A 298 3.39 -3.68 19.50
C LEU A 298 3.40 -5.11 20.03
N ARG A 299 4.48 -5.88 19.80
CA ARG A 299 4.63 -7.26 20.31
C ARG A 299 4.30 -7.40 21.80
N ARG A 300 4.73 -6.44 22.62
CA ARG A 300 4.41 -6.49 24.06
C ARG A 300 2.98 -6.03 24.35
N LYS A 301 2.51 -5.03 23.63
CA LYS A 301 1.12 -4.55 23.75
C LYS A 301 0.10 -5.58 23.28
N SER A 302 0.44 -6.39 22.29
CA SER A 302 -0.39 -7.47 21.76
C SER A 302 -0.62 -8.55 22.82
N HIS A 303 0.37 -8.83 23.68
CA HIS A 303 0.18 -9.72 24.84
C HIS A 303 -0.85 -9.21 25.84
N GLU A 304 -0.89 -7.89 26.12
CA GLU A 304 -1.89 -7.28 27.02
C GLU A 304 -3.32 -7.49 26.46
N ASP A 305 -3.48 -7.51 25.14
CA ASP A 305 -4.77 -7.62 24.43
C ASP A 305 -5.09 -9.04 23.91
N ASN A 306 -4.32 -10.06 24.30
CA ASN A 306 -4.48 -11.47 23.89
C ASN A 306 -4.29 -11.75 22.38
N PHE A 307 -3.37 -11.03 21.75
CA PHE A 307 -2.86 -11.27 20.40
C PHE A 307 -1.46 -11.90 20.51
N ILE A 308 -1.28 -13.12 20.00
CA ILE A 308 -0.05 -13.90 20.16
C ILE A 308 0.48 -14.39 18.81
N THR A 309 1.79 -14.27 18.60
CA THR A 309 2.49 -14.77 17.41
C THR A 309 3.51 -15.85 17.78
N TYR A 310 3.25 -17.06 17.30
CA TYR A 310 3.88 -18.29 17.77
C TYR A 310 5.41 -18.32 17.63
N SER A 311 6.01 -17.94 16.50
CA SER A 311 7.46 -18.16 16.29
C SER A 311 8.36 -17.29 17.15
N SER A 312 7.83 -16.19 17.68
CA SER A 312 8.67 -15.09 18.12
C SER A 312 8.45 -14.77 19.61
N ASP A 313 7.33 -15.20 20.22
CA ASP A 313 6.93 -14.87 21.59
C ASP A 313 7.18 -16.00 22.63
N ILE A 314 7.86 -17.11 22.27
CA ILE A 314 7.89 -18.30 23.15
C ILE A 314 8.73 -18.08 24.41
N THR A 315 8.03 -17.90 25.52
CA THR A 315 8.39 -18.45 26.83
C THR A 315 7.29 -19.46 27.20
N TRP A 316 7.65 -20.69 27.56
CA TRP A 316 6.78 -21.87 27.61
C TRP A 316 5.71 -21.91 28.73
N ALA A 317 5.03 -20.80 29.00
CA ALA A 317 3.84 -20.79 29.85
C ALA A 317 2.77 -19.95 29.15
N TYR A 318 1.59 -20.52 28.89
CA TYR A 318 0.42 -19.80 28.38
C TYR A 318 -0.54 -19.46 29.54
N PRO A 319 -0.32 -18.39 30.32
CA PRO A 319 -1.24 -18.02 31.40
C PRO A 319 -2.48 -17.24 30.90
N TYR A 320 -2.69 -17.08 29.58
CA TYR A 320 -3.68 -16.16 29.01
C TYR A 320 -4.69 -16.82 28.06
N ARG A 321 -5.89 -16.23 27.97
CA ARG A 321 -6.95 -16.62 27.03
C ARG A 321 -6.66 -16.07 25.64
N ILE A 322 -6.23 -16.92 24.72
CA ILE A 322 -5.80 -16.52 23.38
C ILE A 322 -7.03 -16.39 22.46
N HIS A 323 -7.36 -15.17 22.04
CA HIS A 323 -8.44 -14.94 21.08
C HIS A 323 -7.92 -14.82 19.64
N ARG A 324 -6.66 -14.45 19.45
CA ARG A 324 -6.05 -14.24 18.13
C ARG A 324 -4.66 -14.84 18.11
N LEU A 325 -4.47 -15.76 17.19
CA LEU A 325 -3.24 -16.53 17.08
C LEU A 325 -2.66 -16.40 15.68
N CYS A 326 -1.36 -16.14 15.62
CA CYS A 326 -0.55 -16.29 14.43
C CYS A 326 0.42 -17.46 14.58
N ILE A 327 0.59 -18.27 13.52
CA ILE A 327 1.58 -19.34 13.44
C ILE A 327 2.49 -19.09 12.24
N ASP A 328 3.77 -18.79 12.48
CA ASP A 328 4.72 -18.36 11.46
C ASP A 328 6.02 -19.18 11.38
N LYS A 329 6.24 -20.12 12.31
CA LYS A 329 7.29 -21.16 12.23
C LYS A 329 6.83 -22.45 12.91
N HIS A 330 7.40 -23.59 12.48
CA HIS A 330 7.29 -24.81 13.27
C HIS A 330 8.24 -24.73 14.48
N PRO A 331 7.79 -25.16 15.67
CA PRO A 331 8.63 -25.32 16.85
C PRO A 331 9.79 -26.31 16.69
N GLY A 332 9.85 -27.08 15.60
CA GLY A 332 10.97 -27.99 15.30
C GLY A 332 12.16 -27.28 14.65
N ASP A 333 11.96 -26.08 14.08
CA ASP A 333 13.01 -25.33 13.38
C ASP A 333 14.03 -24.69 14.35
N ASP A 334 13.63 -24.44 15.60
CA ASP A 334 14.47 -23.75 16.61
C ASP A 334 14.95 -24.71 17.74
N GLY A 335 15.00 -26.03 17.47
CA GLY A 335 15.59 -27.02 18.39
C GLY A 335 14.72 -27.39 19.59
N ALA A 336 13.38 -27.32 19.48
CA ALA A 336 12.49 -27.82 20.53
C ALA A 336 12.70 -29.32 20.76
N PRO A 337 12.56 -29.80 22.01
CA PRO A 337 12.73 -31.21 22.33
C PRO A 337 11.79 -32.08 21.48
N GLU A 338 12.37 -33.07 20.81
CA GLU A 338 11.62 -34.05 20.02
C GLU A 338 10.49 -34.67 20.86
N GLY A 339 9.25 -34.57 20.37
CA GLY A 339 8.11 -35.30 20.93
C GLY A 339 7.13 -34.52 21.82
N VAL A 340 7.33 -33.21 22.05
CA VAL A 340 6.31 -32.37 22.74
C VAL A 340 5.42 -31.69 21.70
N ASP A 341 4.11 -31.99 21.73
CA ASP A 341 3.13 -31.25 20.93
C ASP A 341 3.16 -29.77 21.37
N PRO A 342 3.58 -28.85 20.50
CA PRO A 342 3.73 -27.44 20.86
C PRO A 342 2.41 -26.71 21.10
N PHE A 343 1.33 -27.34 20.65
CA PHE A 343 -0.04 -26.88 20.86
C PHE A 343 -0.68 -27.51 22.10
N SER A 344 0.06 -28.37 22.84
CA SER A 344 -0.43 -28.94 24.10
C SER A 344 -0.67 -27.82 25.12
N GLY A 345 -1.95 -27.62 25.47
CA GLY A 345 -2.41 -26.57 26.38
C GLY A 345 -3.13 -25.38 25.72
N LEU A 346 -3.21 -25.34 24.38
CA LEU A 346 -3.96 -24.29 23.67
C LEU A 346 -5.47 -24.54 23.68
N ASP A 347 -6.26 -23.56 24.11
CA ASP A 347 -7.74 -23.63 24.09
C ASP A 347 -8.31 -23.21 22.71
N TRP A 348 -8.19 -24.12 21.74
CA TRP A 348 -8.62 -23.93 20.35
C TRP A 348 -10.05 -23.37 20.18
N PRO A 349 -11.08 -23.84 20.91
CA PRO A 349 -12.43 -23.30 20.82
C PRO A 349 -12.59 -21.81 21.11
N GLN A 350 -11.64 -21.17 21.83
CA GLN A 350 -11.72 -19.73 22.13
C GLN A 350 -11.19 -18.83 21.02
N ILE A 351 -10.42 -19.39 20.09
CA ILE A 351 -9.74 -18.64 19.03
C ILE A 351 -10.79 -18.06 18.07
N ARG A 352 -10.69 -16.75 17.82
CA ARG A 352 -11.55 -15.97 16.91
C ARG A 352 -10.83 -15.62 15.60
N SER A 353 -9.52 -15.39 15.66
CA SER A 353 -8.67 -15.20 14.48
C SER A 353 -7.53 -16.21 14.51
N LEU A 354 -7.35 -16.94 13.42
CA LEU A 354 -6.18 -17.77 13.21
C LEU A 354 -5.55 -17.41 11.87
N VAL A 355 -4.28 -17.03 11.90
CA VAL A 355 -3.46 -16.80 10.71
C VAL A 355 -2.26 -17.74 10.75
N VAL A 356 -2.05 -18.47 9.67
CA VAL A 356 -1.03 -19.52 9.57
C VAL A 356 -0.21 -19.21 8.34
N PHE A 357 1.11 -19.14 8.48
CA PHE A 357 2.06 -18.93 7.38
C PHE A 357 2.90 -20.17 7.09
N LYS A 358 2.88 -21.17 8.00
CA LYS A 358 3.50 -22.49 7.81
C LYS A 358 2.72 -23.61 8.54
N ASP A 359 2.71 -24.79 7.95
CA ASP A 359 2.32 -26.09 8.51
C ASP A 359 0.83 -26.23 8.90
N ALA A 360 -0.06 -25.66 8.09
CA ALA A 360 -1.50 -25.74 8.33
C ALA A 360 -2.08 -27.17 8.34
N GLU A 361 -1.39 -28.14 7.72
CA GLU A 361 -1.85 -29.54 7.61
C GLU A 361 -1.99 -30.28 8.95
N ARG A 362 -1.36 -29.78 10.02
CA ARG A 362 -1.38 -30.42 11.35
C ARG A 362 -2.39 -29.77 12.31
N LEU A 363 -3.09 -28.75 11.85
CA LEU A 363 -3.98 -27.98 12.70
C LEU A 363 -5.29 -28.74 12.96
N PRO A 364 -5.78 -28.75 14.21
CA PRO A 364 -7.09 -29.32 14.52
C PRO A 364 -8.19 -28.33 14.14
N ILE A 365 -8.42 -28.16 12.84
CA ILE A 365 -9.39 -27.21 12.26
C ILE A 365 -10.77 -27.43 12.88
N GLU A 366 -11.16 -28.68 13.10
CA GLU A 366 -12.44 -29.08 13.68
C GLU A 366 -12.70 -28.52 15.09
N LYS A 367 -11.64 -28.11 15.82
CA LYS A 367 -11.75 -27.54 17.17
C LYS A 367 -11.97 -26.02 17.19
N LEU A 368 -11.94 -25.34 16.04
CA LEU A 368 -12.01 -23.88 15.92
C LEU A 368 -13.44 -23.31 15.97
N GLU A 369 -14.26 -23.71 16.96
CA GLU A 369 -15.70 -23.44 16.99
C GLU A 369 -16.11 -21.96 16.92
N ARG A 370 -15.25 -21.04 17.40
CA ARG A 370 -15.54 -19.60 17.47
C ARG A 370 -14.81 -18.76 16.44
N VAL A 371 -14.08 -19.39 15.53
CA VAL A 371 -13.25 -18.68 14.55
C VAL A 371 -14.13 -17.90 13.56
N ARG A 372 -13.70 -16.66 13.29
CA ARG A 372 -14.32 -15.71 12.36
C ARG A 372 -13.39 -15.44 11.18
N VAL A 373 -12.09 -15.34 11.46
CA VAL A 373 -11.02 -15.21 10.47
C VAL A 373 -10.16 -16.45 10.50
N LEU A 374 -10.15 -17.19 9.40
CA LEU A 374 -9.22 -18.28 9.16
C LEU A 374 -8.41 -17.96 7.92
N ASP A 375 -7.11 -17.80 8.09
CA ASP A 375 -6.19 -17.47 7.00
C ASP A 375 -5.02 -18.44 6.98
N LEU A 376 -4.90 -19.22 5.91
CA LEU A 376 -3.92 -20.29 5.75
C LEU A 376 -2.90 -19.94 4.66
N GLN A 377 -2.09 -18.90 4.87
CA GLN A 377 -1.17 -18.39 3.85
C GLN A 377 -0.13 -19.43 3.37
N PHE A 378 -0.19 -19.77 2.08
CA PHE A 378 0.89 -20.45 1.31
C PHE A 378 1.25 -21.86 1.80
N GLU A 379 0.27 -22.77 1.81
CA GLU A 379 0.44 -24.07 2.47
C GLU A 379 0.55 -25.25 1.49
N LYS A 380 1.55 -26.10 1.75
CA LYS A 380 1.60 -27.46 1.20
C LYS A 380 0.87 -28.38 2.19
N GLY A 381 0.11 -29.34 1.67
CA GLY A 381 -0.50 -30.39 2.51
C GLY A 381 -2.01 -30.24 2.75
N LEU A 382 -2.62 -29.10 2.46
CA LEU A 382 -4.09 -28.99 2.52
C LEU A 382 -4.74 -29.88 1.45
N GLY A 383 -5.52 -30.87 1.90
CA GLY A 383 -6.43 -31.69 1.09
C GLY A 383 -7.93 -31.44 1.33
N ASN A 384 -8.78 -32.14 0.57
CA ASN A 384 -10.26 -32.00 0.65
C ASN A 384 -10.83 -32.22 2.07
N HIS A 385 -10.21 -33.08 2.88
CA HIS A 385 -10.69 -33.32 4.26
C HIS A 385 -10.63 -32.06 5.12
N HIS A 386 -9.57 -31.25 5.02
CA HIS A 386 -9.51 -29.96 5.71
C HIS A 386 -10.61 -29.01 5.25
N VAL A 387 -10.96 -29.01 3.96
CA VAL A 387 -12.07 -28.19 3.45
C VAL A 387 -13.41 -28.66 4.03
N MET A 388 -13.59 -29.97 4.21
CA MET A 388 -14.75 -30.51 4.93
C MET A 388 -14.79 -30.06 6.39
N ASP A 389 -13.66 -30.08 7.09
CA ASP A 389 -13.59 -29.60 8.48
C ASP A 389 -13.90 -28.11 8.57
N ILE A 390 -13.40 -27.30 7.63
CA ILE A 390 -13.70 -25.87 7.51
C ILE A 390 -15.20 -25.63 7.33
N CYS A 391 -15.90 -26.49 6.58
CA CYS A 391 -17.36 -26.40 6.41
C CYS A 391 -18.12 -26.63 7.74
N GLY A 392 -17.48 -27.18 8.76
CA GLY A 392 -17.99 -27.26 10.13
C GLY A 392 -17.93 -25.94 10.92
N LEU A 393 -17.15 -24.96 10.46
CA LEU A 393 -16.87 -23.71 11.17
C LEU A 393 -17.93 -22.64 10.93
N LEU A 394 -19.12 -22.84 11.49
CA LEU A 394 -20.34 -22.06 11.21
C LEU A 394 -20.25 -20.55 11.48
N ARG A 395 -19.22 -20.08 12.18
CA ARG A 395 -19.00 -18.67 12.53
C ARG A 395 -17.96 -17.97 11.65
N VAL A 396 -17.32 -18.70 10.75
CA VAL A 396 -16.34 -18.14 9.81
C VAL A 396 -17.03 -17.11 8.94
N LYS A 397 -16.41 -15.93 8.90
CA LYS A 397 -16.78 -14.85 8.01
C LYS A 397 -15.78 -14.70 6.88
N HIS A 398 -14.50 -14.94 7.15
CA HIS A 398 -13.45 -14.78 6.15
C HIS A 398 -12.56 -16.00 6.14
N LEU A 399 -12.48 -16.62 4.97
CA LEU A 399 -11.63 -17.74 4.68
C LEU A 399 -10.62 -17.33 3.62
N PHE A 400 -9.36 -17.21 4.02
CA PHE A 400 -8.25 -16.80 3.17
C PHE A 400 -7.21 -17.91 3.06
N GLY A 401 -6.44 -17.89 1.97
CA GLY A 401 -5.29 -18.77 1.83
C GLY A 401 -5.64 -20.24 1.75
N VAL A 402 -6.87 -20.63 1.43
CA VAL A 402 -7.16 -22.04 1.12
C VAL A 402 -6.61 -22.35 -0.27
N ASN A 403 -5.29 -22.33 -0.35
CA ASN A 403 -4.47 -22.61 -1.50
C ASN A 403 -3.76 -23.94 -1.25
N GLY A 404 -3.52 -24.68 -2.32
CA GLY A 404 -2.97 -26.02 -2.15
C GLY A 404 -3.33 -26.95 -3.28
N LEU A 405 -2.33 -27.70 -3.71
CA LEU A 405 -2.44 -28.68 -4.79
C LEU A 405 -3.21 -29.94 -4.38
N GLY A 406 -3.50 -30.13 -3.09
CA GLY A 406 -4.27 -31.26 -2.56
C GLY A 406 -5.79 -31.04 -2.56
N ILE A 407 -6.25 -29.80 -2.73
CA ILE A 407 -7.67 -29.47 -2.79
C ILE A 407 -8.13 -29.58 -4.24
N SER A 408 -9.05 -30.50 -4.49
CA SER A 408 -9.54 -30.86 -5.83
C SER A 408 -11.04 -30.69 -6.00
N GLU A 409 -11.78 -30.51 -4.90
CA GLU A 409 -13.22 -30.27 -4.91
C GLU A 409 -13.59 -29.27 -3.81
N LEU A 410 -14.62 -28.46 -4.07
CA LEU A 410 -15.27 -27.64 -3.05
C LEU A 410 -16.60 -28.32 -2.71
N PRO A 411 -16.77 -28.84 -1.48
CA PRO A 411 -17.93 -29.64 -1.11
C PRO A 411 -19.21 -28.80 -1.04
N LEU A 412 -20.37 -29.43 -1.21
CA LEU A 412 -21.68 -28.77 -1.13
C LEU A 412 -21.97 -28.19 0.27
N GLU A 413 -21.32 -28.75 1.29
CA GLU A 413 -21.38 -28.33 2.68
C GLU A 413 -20.86 -26.91 2.90
N ILE A 414 -20.13 -26.33 1.93
CA ILE A 414 -19.70 -24.93 1.98
C ILE A 414 -20.89 -23.99 2.21
N ALA A 415 -22.09 -24.36 1.72
CA ALA A 415 -23.31 -23.60 1.93
C ALA A 415 -23.79 -23.51 3.39
N ARG A 416 -23.24 -24.31 4.31
CA ARG A 416 -23.49 -24.21 5.75
C ARG A 416 -22.89 -22.94 6.36
N LEU A 417 -21.89 -22.35 5.69
CA LEU A 417 -21.21 -21.13 6.14
C LEU A 417 -22.05 -19.87 5.85
N HIS A 418 -23.24 -19.77 6.44
CA HIS A 418 -24.20 -18.69 6.19
C HIS A 418 -23.70 -17.28 6.55
N TYR A 419 -22.60 -17.18 7.30
CA TYR A 419 -21.96 -15.94 7.69
C TYR A 419 -20.73 -15.58 6.84
N LEU A 420 -20.37 -16.41 5.86
CA LEU A 420 -19.20 -16.20 5.01
C LEU A 420 -19.38 -14.93 4.16
N GLU A 421 -18.45 -14.01 4.32
CA GLU A 421 -18.32 -12.74 3.61
C GLU A 421 -17.16 -12.78 2.60
N THR A 422 -16.07 -13.50 2.89
CA THR A 422 -14.97 -13.75 1.94
C THR A 422 -14.64 -15.23 1.83
N LEU A 423 -14.54 -15.71 0.58
CA LEU A 423 -14.04 -17.04 0.23
C LEU A 423 -12.88 -16.90 -0.77
N ASP A 424 -11.68 -17.30 -0.36
CA ASP A 424 -10.52 -17.44 -1.25
C ASP A 424 -10.06 -18.90 -1.33
N VAL A 425 -10.29 -19.49 -2.51
CA VAL A 425 -9.84 -20.84 -2.90
C VAL A 425 -8.94 -20.78 -4.14
N SER A 426 -8.24 -19.65 -4.31
CA SER A 426 -7.34 -19.43 -5.44
C SER A 426 -6.13 -20.35 -5.38
N GLY A 427 -5.63 -20.76 -6.55
CA GLY A 427 -4.44 -21.61 -6.65
C GLY A 427 -4.64 -23.03 -6.10
N THR A 428 -5.87 -23.54 -6.14
CA THR A 428 -6.17 -24.95 -5.84
C THR A 428 -6.26 -25.77 -7.14
N ARG A 429 -6.80 -26.99 -7.07
CA ARG A 429 -7.11 -27.84 -8.23
C ARG A 429 -8.61 -28.13 -8.34
N ILE A 430 -9.45 -27.25 -7.79
CA ILE A 430 -10.90 -27.36 -7.87
C ILE A 430 -11.32 -27.46 -9.35
N ARG A 431 -12.19 -28.43 -9.64
CA ARG A 431 -12.69 -28.71 -10.99
C ARG A 431 -13.90 -27.87 -11.34
N GLU A 432 -14.78 -27.63 -10.37
CA GLU A 432 -16.01 -26.88 -10.53
C GLU A 432 -16.41 -26.23 -9.21
N LEU A 433 -17.20 -25.17 -9.29
CA LEU A 433 -17.86 -24.58 -8.13
C LEU A 433 -19.23 -25.27 -7.94
N PRO A 434 -19.58 -25.72 -6.72
CA PRO A 434 -20.86 -26.35 -6.45
C PRO A 434 -21.99 -25.32 -6.59
N ARG A 435 -23.17 -25.75 -7.05
CA ARG A 435 -24.36 -24.88 -7.21
C ARG A 435 -24.78 -24.25 -5.89
N GLU A 436 -24.51 -24.96 -4.80
CA GLU A 436 -24.76 -24.54 -3.43
C GLU A 436 -24.02 -23.26 -3.03
N ILE A 437 -22.98 -22.84 -3.77
CA ILE A 437 -22.30 -21.56 -3.54
C ILE A 437 -23.30 -20.38 -3.57
N GLY A 438 -24.34 -20.46 -4.40
CA GLY A 438 -25.42 -19.47 -4.47
C GLY A 438 -26.22 -19.29 -3.17
N ARG A 439 -26.09 -20.20 -2.20
CA ARG A 439 -26.72 -20.10 -0.87
C ARG A 439 -25.96 -19.18 0.09
N LEU A 440 -24.73 -18.78 -0.23
CA LEU A 440 -23.90 -17.89 0.60
C LEU A 440 -24.34 -16.43 0.46
N LYS A 441 -25.54 -16.11 0.97
CA LYS A 441 -26.20 -14.80 0.73
C LYS A 441 -25.47 -13.59 1.32
N LYS A 442 -24.47 -13.80 2.19
CA LYS A 442 -23.62 -12.76 2.77
C LYS A 442 -22.26 -12.61 2.09
N LEU A 443 -21.96 -13.45 1.09
CA LEU A 443 -20.68 -13.42 0.40
C LEU A 443 -20.52 -12.10 -0.36
N LYS A 444 -19.42 -11.40 -0.04
CA LYS A 444 -19.02 -10.13 -0.65
C LYS A 444 -17.83 -10.32 -1.59
N ASN A 445 -16.90 -11.20 -1.23
CA ASN A 445 -15.66 -11.40 -1.98
C ASN A 445 -15.47 -12.88 -2.32
N LEU A 446 -15.30 -13.18 -3.60
CA LEU A 446 -15.02 -14.52 -4.09
C LEU A 446 -13.77 -14.52 -4.95
N TYR A 447 -12.74 -15.23 -4.48
CA TYR A 447 -11.47 -15.43 -5.18
C TYR A 447 -11.32 -16.90 -5.54
N VAL A 448 -11.32 -17.19 -6.84
CA VAL A 448 -11.18 -18.55 -7.40
C VAL A 448 -10.08 -18.59 -8.47
N SER A 449 -9.18 -17.60 -8.46
CA SER A 449 -8.14 -17.43 -9.47
C SER A 449 -7.18 -18.63 -9.53
N PHE A 450 -6.55 -18.84 -10.68
CA PHE A 450 -5.56 -19.89 -10.95
C PHE A 450 -6.08 -21.34 -10.83
N ASN A 451 -7.40 -21.53 -10.85
CA ASN A 451 -8.05 -22.84 -10.94
C ASN A 451 -8.31 -23.21 -12.41
N ARG A 452 -7.28 -23.70 -13.11
CA ARG A 452 -7.33 -24.00 -14.56
C ARG A 452 -8.31 -25.10 -14.98
N ARG A 453 -8.96 -25.78 -14.04
CA ARG A 453 -9.94 -26.83 -14.36
C ARG A 453 -11.38 -26.31 -14.35
N ILE A 454 -11.61 -25.13 -13.80
CA ILE A 454 -12.91 -24.47 -13.82
C ILE A 454 -13.15 -23.95 -15.24
N THR A 455 -14.09 -24.57 -15.94
CA THR A 455 -14.46 -24.26 -17.34
C THR A 455 -15.86 -23.66 -17.47
N GLU A 456 -16.71 -23.87 -16.47
CA GLU A 456 -18.08 -23.39 -16.38
C GLU A 456 -18.35 -22.83 -14.97
N LEU A 457 -19.32 -21.92 -14.88
CA LEU A 457 -19.75 -21.31 -13.63
C LEU A 457 -21.22 -21.70 -13.33
N PRO A 458 -21.56 -22.10 -12.10
CA PRO A 458 -22.94 -22.44 -11.76
C PRO A 458 -23.83 -21.19 -11.82
N ARG A 459 -25.01 -21.30 -12.44
CA ARG A 459 -25.95 -20.18 -12.64
C ARG A 459 -26.43 -19.58 -11.33
N GLU A 460 -26.47 -20.39 -10.28
CA GLU A 460 -26.84 -20.03 -8.91
C GLU A 460 -25.91 -18.95 -8.31
N MET A 461 -24.71 -18.73 -8.87
CA MET A 461 -23.87 -17.57 -8.50
C MET A 461 -24.56 -16.24 -8.75
N GLY A 462 -25.54 -16.17 -9.66
CA GLY A 462 -26.39 -14.99 -9.86
C GLY A 462 -27.17 -14.58 -8.61
N ASP A 463 -27.38 -15.49 -7.65
CA ASP A 463 -28.10 -15.17 -6.42
C ASP A 463 -27.21 -14.53 -5.33
N LEU A 464 -25.92 -14.31 -5.61
CA LEU A 464 -24.98 -13.67 -4.70
C LEU A 464 -25.12 -12.14 -4.75
N HIS A 465 -26.30 -11.62 -4.40
CA HIS A 465 -26.65 -10.20 -4.53
C HIS A 465 -25.80 -9.22 -3.69
N HIS A 466 -24.99 -9.73 -2.77
CA HIS A 466 -24.06 -8.96 -1.93
C HIS A 466 -22.61 -8.97 -2.45
N LEU A 467 -22.33 -9.67 -3.55
CA LEU A 467 -20.97 -9.78 -4.08
C LEU A 467 -20.49 -8.41 -4.58
N GLU A 468 -19.34 -7.97 -4.06
CA GLU A 468 -18.64 -6.74 -4.40
C GLU A 468 -17.36 -7.05 -5.21
N ILE A 469 -16.69 -8.17 -4.94
CA ILE A 469 -15.46 -8.59 -5.63
C ILE A 469 -15.60 -10.02 -6.16
N LEU A 470 -15.36 -10.18 -7.47
CA LEU A 470 -15.26 -11.48 -8.12
C LEU A 470 -13.94 -11.58 -8.90
N CYS A 471 -13.03 -12.40 -8.41
CA CYS A 471 -11.74 -12.66 -9.04
C CYS A 471 -11.66 -14.09 -9.55
N MET A 472 -11.61 -14.23 -10.87
CA MET A 472 -11.57 -15.52 -11.58
C MET A 472 -10.39 -15.54 -12.58
N SER A 473 -9.30 -14.87 -12.23
CA SER A 473 -8.13 -14.76 -13.11
C SER A 473 -7.49 -16.13 -13.36
N GLY A 474 -7.14 -16.46 -14.60
CA GLY A 474 -6.44 -17.71 -14.90
C GLY A 474 -7.23 -18.98 -14.60
N THR A 475 -8.57 -18.90 -14.64
CA THR A 475 -9.43 -20.06 -14.84
C THR A 475 -9.50 -20.40 -16.34
N ASP A 476 -10.18 -21.46 -16.74
CA ASP A 476 -10.37 -21.81 -18.17
C ASP A 476 -11.86 -21.63 -18.58
N ILE A 477 -12.55 -20.68 -17.96
CA ILE A 477 -13.95 -20.36 -18.30
C ILE A 477 -14.08 -19.99 -19.77
N THR A 478 -15.13 -20.52 -20.40
CA THR A 478 -15.40 -20.32 -21.83
C THR A 478 -16.46 -19.27 -22.10
N GLU A 479 -17.40 -19.10 -21.16
CA GLU A 479 -18.47 -18.12 -21.22
C GLU A 479 -18.74 -17.52 -19.83
N LEU A 480 -19.41 -16.37 -19.82
CA LEU A 480 -19.87 -15.69 -18.62
C LEU A 480 -21.41 -15.64 -18.69
N PRO A 481 -22.13 -16.53 -17.96
CA PRO A 481 -23.58 -16.62 -18.05
C PRO A 481 -24.30 -15.31 -17.70
N ARG A 482 -25.34 -14.97 -18.46
CA ARG A 482 -26.16 -13.77 -18.24
C ARG A 482 -26.83 -13.75 -16.87
N GLU A 483 -27.17 -14.92 -16.32
CA GLU A 483 -27.79 -15.06 -15.01
C GLU A 483 -26.86 -14.57 -13.90
N ILE A 484 -25.56 -14.82 -14.04
CA ILE A 484 -24.55 -14.38 -13.07
C ILE A 484 -24.44 -12.86 -13.15
N ILE A 485 -24.10 -12.31 -14.31
CA ILE A 485 -23.87 -10.86 -14.45
C ILE A 485 -25.13 -10.03 -14.23
N GLY A 486 -26.28 -10.56 -14.65
CA GLY A 486 -27.58 -9.95 -14.38
C GLY A 486 -27.92 -9.91 -12.88
N GLY A 487 -27.42 -10.85 -12.07
CA GLY A 487 -27.73 -10.95 -10.63
C GLY A 487 -26.79 -10.18 -9.68
N LEU A 488 -25.52 -9.99 -10.07
CA LEU A 488 -24.47 -9.39 -9.23
C LEU A 488 -24.50 -7.84 -9.21
N LYS A 489 -25.63 -7.25 -8.81
CA LYS A 489 -25.85 -5.79 -8.93
C LYS A 489 -24.89 -4.92 -8.09
N LYS A 490 -24.30 -5.45 -7.01
CA LYS A 490 -23.37 -4.73 -6.11
C LYS A 490 -21.89 -4.88 -6.50
N LEU A 491 -21.59 -5.54 -7.61
CA LEU A 491 -20.21 -5.84 -7.99
C LEU A 491 -19.43 -4.55 -8.30
N LYS A 492 -18.32 -4.36 -7.59
CA LYS A 492 -17.36 -3.26 -7.76
C LYS A 492 -16.12 -3.68 -8.55
N THR A 493 -15.68 -4.92 -8.37
CA THR A 493 -14.48 -5.46 -9.03
C THR A 493 -14.77 -6.78 -9.71
N LEU A 494 -14.48 -6.86 -11.01
CA LEU A 494 -14.55 -8.07 -11.82
C LEU A 494 -13.21 -8.32 -12.51
N ASP A 495 -12.51 -9.37 -12.09
CA ASP A 495 -11.26 -9.81 -12.70
C ASP A 495 -11.47 -11.13 -13.46
N LEU A 496 -11.41 -11.03 -14.79
CA LEU A 496 -11.51 -12.13 -15.75
C LEU A 496 -10.18 -12.34 -16.49
N SER A 497 -9.08 -11.78 -16.00
CA SER A 497 -7.79 -11.85 -16.69
C SER A 497 -7.31 -13.29 -16.90
N TYR A 498 -6.49 -13.53 -17.93
CA TYR A 498 -5.87 -14.81 -18.25
C TYR A 498 -6.83 -16.01 -18.45
N ASN A 499 -8.13 -15.75 -18.67
CA ASN A 499 -9.10 -16.77 -19.05
C ASN A 499 -9.00 -17.08 -20.55
N LYS A 500 -8.20 -18.07 -20.92
CA LYS A 500 -7.89 -18.37 -22.33
C LYS A 500 -9.09 -18.90 -23.13
N GLY A 501 -10.09 -19.45 -22.44
CA GLY A 501 -11.33 -19.96 -23.03
C GLY A 501 -12.29 -18.86 -23.47
N LEU A 502 -12.31 -17.73 -22.75
CA LEU A 502 -13.31 -16.66 -22.89
C LEU A 502 -13.13 -15.89 -24.20
N ARG A 503 -14.22 -15.66 -24.92
CA ARG A 503 -14.21 -15.00 -26.24
C ARG A 503 -14.91 -13.65 -26.26
N GLU A 504 -15.96 -13.50 -25.47
CA GLU A 504 -16.79 -12.31 -25.45
C GLU A 504 -17.39 -12.09 -24.05
N LEU A 505 -17.85 -10.87 -23.80
CA LEU A 505 -18.64 -10.53 -22.61
C LEU A 505 -20.13 -10.47 -22.99
N PRO A 506 -21.04 -10.92 -22.10
CA PRO A 506 -22.47 -10.79 -22.30
C PRO A 506 -22.90 -9.32 -22.28
N ARG A 507 -24.04 -8.99 -22.91
CA ARG A 507 -24.59 -7.61 -22.94
C ARG A 507 -24.96 -7.11 -21.56
N GLU A 508 -25.32 -8.03 -20.67
CA GLU A 508 -25.64 -7.84 -19.27
C GLU A 508 -24.46 -7.25 -18.48
N ILE A 509 -23.23 -7.24 -19.02
CA ILE A 509 -22.12 -6.51 -18.39
C ILE A 509 -22.49 -5.05 -18.11
N GLY A 510 -23.28 -4.43 -18.99
CA GLY A 510 -23.76 -3.07 -18.80
C GLY A 510 -24.74 -2.89 -17.64
N ASP A 511 -25.20 -3.97 -16.99
CA ASP A 511 -26.09 -3.91 -15.83
C ASP A 511 -25.33 -3.78 -14.50
N LEU A 512 -24.01 -3.92 -14.50
CA LEU A 512 -23.16 -3.80 -13.31
C LEU A 512 -22.91 -2.32 -12.96
N GLN A 513 -23.95 -1.64 -12.52
CA GLN A 513 -23.94 -0.18 -12.32
C GLN A 513 -22.97 0.30 -11.23
N HIS A 514 -22.48 -0.59 -10.36
CA HIS A 514 -21.50 -0.26 -9.34
C HIS A 514 -20.06 -0.67 -9.69
N LEU A 515 -19.81 -1.17 -10.91
CA LEU A 515 -18.49 -1.67 -11.29
C LEU A 515 -17.48 -0.52 -11.42
N GLU A 516 -16.42 -0.61 -10.64
CA GLU A 516 -15.30 0.35 -10.61
C GLU A 516 -14.07 -0.18 -11.35
N THR A 517 -13.84 -1.50 -11.30
CA THR A 517 -12.69 -2.15 -11.93
C THR A 517 -13.12 -3.35 -12.77
N LEU A 518 -12.71 -3.36 -14.03
CA LEU A 518 -12.85 -4.49 -14.95
C LEU A 518 -11.49 -4.86 -15.53
N ASP A 519 -11.03 -6.09 -15.27
CA ASP A 519 -9.79 -6.64 -15.81
C ASP A 519 -10.05 -7.80 -16.78
N LEU A 520 -9.67 -7.61 -18.03
CA LEU A 520 -9.78 -8.53 -19.16
C LEU A 520 -8.39 -8.91 -19.72
N SER A 521 -7.33 -8.60 -18.98
CA SER A 521 -5.96 -8.75 -19.46
C SER A 521 -5.64 -10.21 -19.76
N GLY A 522 -4.97 -10.49 -20.89
CA GLY A 522 -4.57 -11.86 -21.24
C GLY A 522 -5.71 -12.76 -21.72
N ILE A 523 -6.90 -12.23 -22.00
CA ILE A 523 -7.94 -12.96 -22.73
C ILE A 523 -7.60 -12.95 -24.22
N GLU A 524 -6.70 -13.85 -24.61
CA GLU A 524 -6.09 -13.89 -25.95
C GLU A 524 -7.08 -14.16 -27.09
N ARG A 525 -8.31 -14.60 -26.79
CA ARG A 525 -9.36 -14.87 -27.79
C ARG A 525 -10.42 -13.77 -27.90
N MET A 526 -10.34 -12.74 -27.06
CA MET A 526 -11.27 -11.62 -27.10
C MET A 526 -10.96 -10.68 -28.26
N THR A 527 -11.95 -10.45 -29.13
CA THR A 527 -11.77 -9.66 -30.38
C THR A 527 -12.49 -8.31 -30.37
N ASN A 528 -13.42 -8.11 -29.44
CA ASN A 528 -14.25 -6.92 -29.30
C ASN A 528 -14.72 -6.77 -27.84
N LEU A 529 -15.11 -5.54 -27.49
CA LEU A 529 -15.90 -5.25 -26.28
C LEU A 529 -17.35 -4.96 -26.69
N PRO A 530 -18.35 -5.38 -25.90
CA PRO A 530 -19.75 -5.06 -26.17
C PRO A 530 -20.00 -3.55 -26.01
N ARG A 531 -20.92 -2.98 -26.79
CA ARG A 531 -21.31 -1.56 -26.67
C ARG A 531 -21.87 -1.22 -25.29
N GLU A 532 -22.45 -2.20 -24.62
CA GLU A 532 -23.01 -2.07 -23.28
C GLU A 532 -21.95 -1.73 -22.22
N ILE A 533 -20.65 -1.86 -22.52
CA ILE A 533 -19.57 -1.36 -21.66
C ILE A 533 -19.76 0.13 -21.32
N GLY A 534 -20.27 0.93 -22.26
CA GLY A 534 -20.53 2.36 -22.03
C GLY A 534 -21.62 2.67 -21.01
N LYS A 535 -22.35 1.66 -20.51
CA LYS A 535 -23.32 1.82 -19.42
C LYS A 535 -22.69 1.80 -18.03
N LEU A 536 -21.40 1.46 -17.91
CA LEU A 536 -20.69 1.35 -16.63
C LEU A 536 -20.24 2.72 -16.11
N GLN A 537 -21.18 3.52 -15.64
CA GLN A 537 -20.94 4.93 -15.28
C GLN A 537 -19.97 5.12 -14.10
N HIS A 538 -19.73 4.09 -13.28
CA HIS A 538 -18.80 4.13 -12.15
C HIS A 538 -17.43 3.52 -12.44
N LEU A 539 -17.17 3.08 -13.68
CA LEU A 539 -15.92 2.41 -14.04
C LEU A 539 -14.75 3.39 -14.00
N LYS A 540 -13.77 3.13 -13.13
CA LYS A 540 -12.52 3.89 -12.99
C LYS A 540 -11.37 3.23 -13.71
N THR A 541 -11.32 1.91 -13.70
CA THR A 541 -10.21 1.14 -14.30
C THR A 541 -10.73 0.09 -15.28
N LEU A 542 -10.28 0.20 -16.53
CA LEU A 542 -10.48 -0.82 -17.56
C LEU A 542 -9.13 -1.32 -18.06
N LYS A 543 -8.85 -2.60 -17.83
CA LYS A 543 -7.64 -3.27 -18.32
C LYS A 543 -8.02 -4.32 -19.35
N ALA A 544 -7.44 -4.25 -20.53
CA ALA A 544 -7.60 -5.21 -21.62
C ALA A 544 -6.26 -5.45 -22.33
N ARG A 545 -5.19 -5.50 -21.54
CA ARG A 545 -3.82 -5.79 -21.97
C ARG A 545 -3.71 -7.19 -22.58
N CYS A 546 -2.83 -7.40 -23.55
CA CYS A 546 -2.59 -8.72 -24.17
C CYS A 546 -3.88 -9.38 -24.71
N THR A 547 -4.83 -8.60 -25.22
CA THR A 547 -6.03 -9.12 -25.90
C THR A 547 -5.85 -9.07 -27.42
N ARG A 548 -6.81 -9.63 -28.17
CA ARG A 548 -6.88 -9.51 -29.64
C ARG A 548 -7.98 -8.54 -30.08
N ILE A 549 -8.30 -7.56 -29.23
CA ILE A 549 -9.31 -6.55 -29.54
C ILE A 549 -8.89 -5.80 -30.80
N THR A 550 -9.79 -5.79 -31.79
CA THR A 550 -9.55 -5.15 -33.10
C THR A 550 -9.97 -3.68 -33.10
N LYS A 551 -11.02 -3.36 -32.35
CA LYS A 551 -11.58 -2.01 -32.19
C LYS A 551 -12.26 -1.86 -30.83
N LEU A 552 -12.26 -0.64 -30.31
CA LEU A 552 -13.11 -0.27 -29.17
C LEU A 552 -14.48 0.22 -29.67
N PRO A 553 -15.59 -0.04 -28.95
CA PRO A 553 -16.89 0.56 -29.26
C PRO A 553 -16.85 2.08 -29.05
N SER A 554 -17.63 2.84 -29.83
CA SER A 554 -17.79 4.30 -29.66
C SER A 554 -18.28 4.67 -28.26
N GLU A 555 -19.07 3.80 -27.65
CA GLU A 555 -19.66 3.92 -26.32
C GLU A 555 -18.61 3.94 -25.21
N ILE A 556 -17.34 3.62 -25.50
CA ILE A 556 -16.24 3.83 -24.53
C ILE A 556 -16.19 5.29 -24.06
N GLY A 557 -16.56 6.26 -24.91
CA GLY A 557 -16.59 7.67 -24.54
C GLY A 557 -17.66 8.05 -23.50
N ASN A 558 -18.58 7.14 -23.16
CA ASN A 558 -19.58 7.35 -22.12
C ASN A 558 -19.06 7.04 -20.71
N LEU A 559 -17.82 6.54 -20.59
CA LEU A 559 -17.20 6.21 -19.31
C LEU A 559 -16.56 7.45 -18.67
N HIS A 560 -17.38 8.40 -18.24
CA HIS A 560 -16.91 9.71 -17.76
C HIS A 560 -16.02 9.65 -16.51
N ASN A 561 -16.12 8.58 -15.71
CA ASN A 561 -15.31 8.37 -14.50
C ASN A 561 -14.06 7.51 -14.73
N LEU A 562 -13.75 7.14 -15.97
CA LEU A 562 -12.59 6.30 -16.27
C LEU A 562 -11.30 7.09 -16.03
N GLU A 563 -10.45 6.58 -15.13
CA GLU A 563 -9.16 7.14 -14.72
C GLU A 563 -8.01 6.39 -15.43
N THR A 564 -8.13 5.07 -15.59
CA THR A 564 -7.10 4.22 -16.22
C THR A 564 -7.68 3.36 -17.34
N LEU A 565 -7.09 3.48 -18.53
CA LEU A 565 -7.34 2.60 -19.68
C LEU A 565 -6.02 1.92 -20.11
N ASP A 566 -5.93 0.61 -19.86
CA ASP A 566 -4.78 -0.20 -20.26
C ASP A 566 -5.12 -1.12 -21.42
N LEU A 567 -4.48 -0.88 -22.57
CA LEU A 567 -4.63 -1.66 -23.80
C LEU A 567 -3.29 -2.22 -24.28
N MET A 568 -2.26 -2.23 -23.43
CA MET A 568 -0.91 -2.62 -23.83
C MET A 568 -0.89 -4.00 -24.50
N ARG A 569 0.01 -4.20 -25.47
CA ARG A 569 0.19 -5.50 -26.16
C ARG A 569 -1.06 -6.03 -26.87
N SER A 570 -2.05 -5.17 -27.12
CA SER A 570 -3.22 -5.48 -27.96
C SER A 570 -2.87 -5.23 -29.43
N HIS A 571 -2.03 -6.10 -29.97
CA HIS A 571 -1.41 -5.99 -31.31
C HIS A 571 -2.41 -5.94 -32.49
N MET A 572 -3.69 -6.28 -32.27
CA MET A 572 -4.73 -6.21 -33.30
C MET A 572 -5.52 -4.89 -33.29
N LEU A 573 -5.33 -4.04 -32.29
CA LEU A 573 -6.00 -2.75 -32.18
C LEU A 573 -5.35 -1.76 -33.14
N THR A 574 -6.07 -1.36 -34.20
CA THR A 574 -5.52 -0.52 -35.28
C THR A 574 -5.91 0.95 -35.17
N GLU A 575 -7.00 1.26 -34.48
CA GLU A 575 -7.51 2.62 -34.30
C GLU A 575 -8.20 2.81 -32.95
N LEU A 576 -8.24 4.06 -32.49
CA LEU A 576 -9.05 4.48 -31.34
C LEU A 576 -10.27 5.29 -31.85
N PRO A 577 -11.45 5.10 -31.25
CA PRO A 577 -12.65 5.87 -31.59
C PRO A 577 -12.46 7.35 -31.25
N ARG A 578 -13.13 8.26 -31.99
CA ARG A 578 -13.04 9.71 -31.73
C ARG A 578 -13.59 10.07 -30.35
N GLU A 579 -14.56 9.28 -29.90
CA GLU A 579 -15.22 9.38 -28.60
C GLU A 579 -14.27 9.16 -27.42
N ILE A 580 -13.03 8.65 -27.64
CA ILE A 580 -12.00 8.59 -26.60
C ILE A 580 -11.74 9.97 -25.97
N GLY A 581 -11.90 11.06 -26.74
CA GLY A 581 -11.76 12.43 -26.25
C GLY A 581 -12.80 12.84 -25.20
N ASN A 582 -13.87 12.07 -25.02
CA ASN A 582 -14.92 12.34 -24.04
C ASN A 582 -14.57 11.85 -22.62
N LEU A 583 -13.46 11.11 -22.44
CA LEU A 583 -13.00 10.59 -21.15
C LEU A 583 -12.36 11.68 -20.29
N GLN A 584 -13.17 12.59 -19.72
CA GLN A 584 -12.69 13.80 -19.04
C GLN A 584 -11.86 13.54 -17.78
N ASN A 585 -12.00 12.36 -17.16
CA ASN A 585 -11.26 11.97 -15.96
C ASN A 585 -10.08 11.03 -16.22
N LEU A 586 -9.73 10.75 -17.49
CA LEU A 586 -8.66 9.81 -17.80
C LEU A 586 -7.30 10.39 -17.40
N GLU A 587 -6.61 9.71 -16.50
CA GLU A 587 -5.28 10.04 -15.99
C GLU A 587 -4.20 9.21 -16.68
N ARG A 588 -4.50 7.95 -17.01
CA ARG A 588 -3.53 6.98 -17.56
C ARG A 588 -4.08 6.30 -18.80
N LEU A 589 -3.38 6.48 -19.91
CA LEU A 589 -3.66 5.79 -21.18
C LEU A 589 -2.43 4.99 -21.63
N LEU A 590 -2.55 3.65 -21.59
CA LEU A 590 -1.45 2.74 -21.90
C LEU A 590 -1.71 2.04 -23.23
N LEU A 591 -0.92 2.36 -24.25
CA LEU A 591 -1.08 1.85 -25.61
C LEU A 591 0.17 1.19 -26.18
N SER A 592 1.21 0.99 -25.36
CA SER A 592 2.46 0.34 -25.77
C SER A 592 2.21 -1.02 -26.42
N SER A 593 2.98 -1.35 -27.46
CA SER A 593 2.83 -2.55 -28.28
C SER A 593 1.43 -2.80 -28.88
N THR A 594 0.69 -1.75 -29.25
CA THR A 594 -0.52 -1.85 -30.09
C THR A 594 -0.22 -1.55 -31.56
N ALA A 595 -1.17 -1.85 -32.46
CA ALA A 595 -1.05 -1.51 -33.90
C ALA A 595 -1.69 -0.17 -34.26
N VAL A 596 -1.97 0.69 -33.26
CA VAL A 596 -2.60 1.99 -33.48
C VAL A 596 -1.68 2.89 -34.30
N VAL A 597 -2.08 3.23 -35.53
CA VAL A 597 -1.25 4.04 -36.45
C VAL A 597 -1.50 5.54 -36.27
N LYS A 598 -2.73 5.92 -35.88
CA LYS A 598 -3.14 7.32 -35.75
C LYS A 598 -4.00 7.50 -34.51
N LEU A 599 -3.62 8.47 -33.69
CA LEU A 599 -4.46 8.94 -32.59
C LEU A 599 -5.51 9.94 -33.12
N PRO A 600 -6.78 9.85 -32.70
CA PRO A 600 -7.81 10.80 -33.10
C PRO A 600 -7.49 12.20 -32.56
N ARG A 601 -7.87 13.25 -33.30
CA ARG A 601 -7.61 14.66 -32.88
C ARG A 601 -8.30 14.99 -31.55
N GLU A 602 -9.41 14.31 -31.30
CA GLU A 602 -10.24 14.45 -30.11
C GLU A 602 -9.52 14.03 -28.82
N ILE A 603 -8.42 13.25 -28.90
CA ILE A 603 -7.60 12.88 -27.72
C ILE A 603 -6.98 14.10 -27.02
N GLY A 604 -6.85 15.24 -27.71
CA GLY A 604 -6.48 16.53 -27.09
C GLY A 604 -7.51 17.05 -26.07
N GLY A 605 -8.72 16.48 -26.05
CA GLY A 605 -9.77 16.77 -25.07
C GLY A 605 -9.57 16.12 -23.70
N LEU A 606 -8.56 15.26 -23.53
CA LEU A 606 -8.23 14.60 -22.26
C LEU A 606 -7.47 15.54 -21.32
N LYS A 607 -8.21 16.34 -20.53
CA LYS A 607 -7.64 17.43 -19.70
C LYS A 607 -6.88 16.96 -18.46
N LYS A 608 -7.19 15.76 -17.94
CA LYS A 608 -6.57 15.17 -16.74
C LYS A 608 -5.49 14.13 -17.05
N LEU A 609 -5.12 13.95 -18.33
CA LEU A 609 -4.16 12.92 -18.70
C LEU A 609 -2.78 13.28 -18.14
N GLU A 610 -2.25 12.41 -17.28
CA GLU A 610 -0.93 12.55 -16.66
C GLU A 610 0.07 11.59 -17.29
N PHE A 611 -0.36 10.36 -17.59
CA PHE A 611 0.51 9.31 -18.11
C PHE A 611 0.00 8.79 -19.46
N LEU A 612 0.85 8.89 -20.48
CA LEU A 612 0.57 8.40 -21.82
C LEU A 612 1.74 7.54 -22.30
N ASP A 613 1.50 6.24 -22.40
CA ASP A 613 2.49 5.28 -22.90
C ASP A 613 2.24 4.94 -24.37
N LEU A 614 3.21 5.29 -25.21
CA LEU A 614 3.22 5.16 -26.66
C LEU A 614 4.53 4.55 -27.17
N GLU A 615 5.32 3.88 -26.33
CA GLU A 615 6.71 3.47 -26.61
C GLU A 615 6.92 2.91 -28.04
N ASP A 616 6.01 2.06 -28.54
CA ASP A 616 6.08 1.43 -29.87
C ASP A 616 5.25 2.11 -30.99
N ILE A 617 4.40 3.09 -30.65
CA ILE A 617 3.49 3.75 -31.62
C ILE A 617 4.20 4.88 -32.37
N PHE A 618 5.21 5.50 -31.75
CA PHE A 618 5.94 6.65 -32.28
C PHE A 618 6.67 6.37 -33.61
N GLY A 619 7.12 5.13 -33.85
CA GLY A 619 7.73 4.74 -35.13
C GLY A 619 6.75 4.77 -36.32
N ARG A 620 5.43 4.80 -36.08
CA ARG A 620 4.38 4.74 -37.13
C ARG A 620 3.51 5.99 -37.22
N ALA A 621 3.38 6.75 -36.14
CA ALA A 621 2.54 7.94 -36.08
C ALA A 621 3.17 9.14 -36.82
N ARG A 622 2.59 9.52 -37.96
CA ARG A 622 3.09 10.64 -38.80
C ARG A 622 2.76 12.06 -38.28
N ALA A 623 1.86 12.18 -37.31
CA ALA A 623 1.51 13.44 -36.65
C ALA A 623 0.81 13.14 -35.33
N LEU A 624 1.17 13.88 -34.28
CA LEU A 624 0.49 13.80 -32.99
C LEU A 624 -0.58 14.90 -32.85
N PRO A 625 -1.75 14.58 -32.26
CA PRO A 625 -2.91 15.47 -32.22
C PRO A 625 -2.91 16.52 -31.10
N TRP A 626 -1.86 16.60 -30.28
CA TRP A 626 -1.80 17.55 -29.16
C TRP A 626 -1.26 18.92 -29.57
N GLU A 627 -1.78 19.96 -28.94
CA GLU A 627 -1.14 21.28 -28.97
C GLU A 627 0.21 21.23 -28.22
N ALA A 628 1.19 22.02 -28.69
CA ALA A 628 2.54 22.10 -28.11
C ALA A 628 2.52 22.40 -26.59
N SER A 629 1.48 23.07 -26.10
CA SER A 629 1.26 23.44 -24.70
C SER A 629 0.84 22.27 -23.78
N GLN A 630 0.26 21.20 -24.33
CA GLN A 630 -0.25 20.06 -23.56
C GLN A 630 0.80 18.97 -23.33
N LEU A 631 1.80 18.89 -24.20
CA LEU A 631 2.84 17.84 -24.22
C LEU A 631 3.85 17.86 -23.08
N PRO A 632 4.27 19.02 -22.54
CA PRO A 632 5.19 19.06 -21.39
C PRO A 632 4.59 18.47 -20.10
N LYS A 633 3.26 18.36 -20.01
CA LYS A 633 2.53 17.86 -18.83
C LYS A 633 2.41 16.32 -18.81
N LEU A 634 2.66 15.64 -19.92
CA LEU A 634 2.51 14.19 -20.04
C LEU A 634 3.79 13.45 -19.63
N GLU A 635 3.66 12.58 -18.63
CA GLU A 635 4.63 11.55 -18.28
C GLU A 635 4.43 10.30 -19.16
N GLY A 636 5.46 9.47 -19.35
CA GLY A 636 5.42 8.30 -20.25
C GLY A 636 5.76 8.58 -21.73
N VAL A 637 5.67 9.83 -22.18
CA VAL A 637 6.15 10.23 -23.52
C VAL A 637 7.70 10.21 -23.56
N PRO A 638 8.33 9.59 -24.59
CA PRO A 638 9.79 9.52 -24.69
C PRO A 638 10.46 10.89 -24.52
N LYS A 639 11.58 10.93 -23.79
CA LYS A 639 12.26 12.19 -23.44
C LYS A 639 12.64 13.01 -24.68
N TRP A 640 13.04 12.35 -25.76
CA TRP A 640 13.39 13.01 -27.03
C TRP A 640 12.18 13.67 -27.71
N VAL A 641 10.97 13.08 -27.63
CA VAL A 641 9.73 13.70 -28.15
C VAL A 641 9.41 14.99 -27.38
N ARG A 642 9.52 14.94 -26.04
CA ARG A 642 9.33 16.12 -25.18
C ARG A 642 10.38 17.20 -25.44
N GLN A 643 11.59 16.81 -25.82
CA GLN A 643 12.70 17.73 -26.08
C GLN A 643 12.67 18.33 -27.49
N ALA A 644 12.28 17.55 -28.50
CA ALA A 644 12.06 18.03 -29.87
C ALA A 644 10.98 19.11 -29.94
N TRP A 645 9.92 18.99 -29.13
CA TRP A 645 8.82 19.96 -29.10
C TRP A 645 9.06 21.18 -28.20
N LYS A 646 9.85 21.07 -27.14
CA LYS A 646 10.31 22.24 -26.37
C LYS A 646 11.11 23.23 -27.23
N ASN A 647 11.70 22.75 -28.33
CA ASN A 647 12.52 23.54 -29.24
C ASN A 647 11.76 24.03 -30.49
N SER A 648 10.49 23.66 -30.68
CA SER A 648 9.74 23.96 -31.90
C SER A 648 8.81 25.17 -31.72
N ASP A 649 9.37 26.37 -31.74
CA ASP A 649 8.65 27.61 -32.07
C ASP A 649 8.47 27.80 -33.59
N LEU A 650 8.82 26.80 -34.41
CA LEU A 650 8.80 26.89 -35.86
C LEU A 650 7.90 25.82 -36.49
N VAL A 651 6.81 26.32 -37.05
CA VAL A 651 5.83 25.66 -37.91
C VAL A 651 6.50 24.80 -38.99
N SER A 652 6.22 23.49 -38.99
CA SER A 652 5.93 22.65 -40.17
C SER A 652 6.05 21.16 -39.85
N CYS A 653 5.00 20.38 -40.17
CA CYS A 653 5.00 18.92 -40.11
C CYS A 653 6.09 18.22 -40.94
N ALA A 654 6.82 18.96 -41.79
CA ALA A 654 7.93 18.41 -42.59
C ALA A 654 9.23 18.23 -41.78
N LEU A 655 9.54 19.12 -40.83
CA LEU A 655 10.80 19.06 -40.06
C LEU A 655 10.76 17.98 -38.97
N ALA A 656 9.61 17.77 -38.34
CA ALA A 656 9.41 16.65 -37.41
C ALA A 656 9.62 15.30 -38.10
N LYS A 657 9.27 15.22 -39.40
CA LYS A 657 9.45 14.04 -40.25
C LYS A 657 10.93 13.71 -40.47
N GLU A 658 11.79 14.71 -40.64
CA GLU A 658 13.24 14.52 -40.78
C GLU A 658 13.89 14.12 -39.45
N ILE A 659 13.54 14.77 -38.34
CA ILE A 659 14.10 14.44 -37.02
C ILE A 659 13.74 13.00 -36.59
N LEU A 660 12.49 12.59 -36.79
CA LEU A 660 12.02 11.22 -36.51
C LEU A 660 12.71 10.17 -37.40
N SER A 661 12.98 10.51 -38.67
CA SER A 661 13.64 9.59 -39.61
C SER A 661 15.15 9.44 -39.33
N ILE A 662 15.80 10.49 -38.82
CA ILE A 662 17.25 10.51 -38.55
C ILE A 662 17.62 9.68 -37.32
N GLU A 663 16.79 9.65 -36.26
CA GLU A 663 17.08 8.83 -35.07
C GLU A 663 16.71 7.35 -35.23
N MET A 664 15.68 7.01 -36.03
CA MET A 664 15.37 5.61 -36.35
C MET A 664 16.51 4.92 -37.12
N LEU A 665 17.22 5.64 -37.98
CA LEU A 665 18.43 5.12 -38.65
C LEU A 665 19.60 4.89 -37.69
N ARG A 666 19.58 5.50 -36.49
CA ARG A 666 20.62 5.29 -35.47
C ARG A 666 20.34 4.11 -34.55
N SER A 667 19.09 3.63 -34.42
CA SER A 667 18.78 2.47 -33.59
C SER A 667 18.86 1.11 -34.32
N GLU A 668 18.90 1.11 -35.65
CA GLU A 668 19.14 -0.12 -36.45
C GLU A 668 20.63 -0.43 -36.68
N GLY A 669 21.53 0.43 -36.18
CA GLY A 669 22.99 0.30 -36.36
C GLY A 669 23.73 -0.08 -35.08
N ASP A 670 23.35 -1.16 -34.40
CA ASP A 670 24.19 -1.75 -33.35
C ASP A 670 24.09 -3.29 -33.35
N ALA A 671 24.42 -3.87 -34.50
CA ALA A 671 24.77 -5.28 -34.63
C ALA A 671 26.03 -5.38 -35.51
N GLY A 672 27.20 -5.34 -34.88
CA GLY A 672 28.48 -5.59 -35.56
C GLY A 672 29.68 -4.96 -34.86
N GLY A 673 30.30 -5.73 -33.96
CA GLY A 673 31.57 -5.44 -33.30
C GLY A 673 31.98 -6.56 -32.38
#